data_AF-A0A7G6XBC4-F1
#
_entry.id   AF-A0A7G6XBC4-F1
#
_cell.length_a   1.000
_cell.length_b   1.000
_cell.length_c   1.000
_cell.angle_alpha   90.00
_cell.angle_beta   90.00
_cell.angle_gamma   90.00
#
_symmetry.space_group_name_H-M   'P 1'
#
loop_
_entity.id
_entity.type
_entity.pdbx_description
1 polymer ?
#
loop_
_entity_poly.entity_id
_entity_poly.type
_entity_poly.pdbx_seq_one_letter_code
_entity_poly.pdbx_strand_id
1 'polypeptide(L)'
;MPSEHLPSDGPGAGPQVERRSLLRLGALLAAGGAAALVPAPVAHAATSGRGTDTVTTTYTGRSPYGNDQWAYVAFDVPAGVRRISVSTTHDGSAGILDLGIFGPTGFRGWSGGARSGFTLAASDATPGYVPGPVEAGRWSVVLGPMVSSPGGMAWQVDVTLHHGAPLPGAPYDILPGAVPGRGPGWYRGDLHLHSVHSDGQRTVDEIVAAARREGLHFIATSDHNTSSTGVTWNGNVPADLLVINAEEVTTRHGHWLAVGLPQGEWVDWRYGPADQGAFEGHARRVHSLGGLTIAAHPLTPAPGSFWEFGLDRVDALEVWNGPWTLDDAANIAAWHVMLCLGRRVAAVGNSDAHSPADAVGRPHNVVRADSLSTPAVLDALRTGRSYAVESAAVTVDFTARAGAAVAGPGEELPLSFFDAVDVTLNVTGAPDSIVTLYTEWGIMAATCIDGSGRGQLRWRGWGKASMFARAEVRRPRPASTTLDQLVAITNPVWFYSARLPPYDVERRVLFHTERRPDGSWSGMRPLPGAVGAASFAGVQSAVAGMADGSVVMLGIAPDNGLWLTSVRGAAALGPWQRVAGPDGSTGFTVREADIAAFPDGTCQIVATAMDGTTYHQQRRADGGLPGFRAVPGATATSGWGATKVAITAMPDGSAQLLSYGTDGAMYHCVRGRSGTWTPWGRLAGHNGAATFAGPALAITGMPDGSSQVLAIGIDGIVYHQLRRPDGSWTGFRAPRGVTTATMGASAIGIAGTPDGSAQVVAVGLDGRVWHNVRRPDGSWTPFGRIPGPNGRDPFPAGQVRIAALHDGTTHVVAISADTT
;
A
#
# COMPACT_ATOMS: atom_id res chain seq x y z
N MET A 1 29.88 -39.88 -20.78
CA MET A 1 30.03 -40.23 -22.21
C MET A 1 29.46 -39.07 -23.00
N PRO A 2 30.27 -38.30 -23.76
CA PRO A 2 29.81 -37.12 -24.47
C PRO A 2 29.38 -37.43 -25.92
N SER A 3 28.43 -36.63 -26.40
CA SER A 3 28.13 -36.21 -27.79
C SER A 3 28.05 -37.24 -28.92
N GLU A 4 26.92 -37.28 -29.62
CA GLU A 4 26.90 -37.43 -31.09
C GLU A 4 25.76 -36.60 -31.72
N HIS A 5 26.09 -36.01 -32.86
CA HIS A 5 25.29 -35.17 -33.75
C HIS A 5 24.41 -35.99 -34.72
N LEU A 6 23.50 -35.27 -35.40
CA LEU A 6 23.09 -35.33 -36.84
C LEU A 6 21.54 -35.46 -37.05
N PRO A 7 20.95 -35.20 -38.25
CA PRO A 7 20.50 -33.87 -38.73
C PRO A 7 19.10 -33.90 -39.43
N SER A 8 18.66 -32.76 -39.99
CA SER A 8 18.02 -32.57 -41.32
C SER A 8 16.70 -31.77 -41.40
N ASP A 9 16.54 -31.15 -42.58
CA ASP A 9 15.72 -30.00 -43.01
C ASP A 9 14.20 -30.17 -43.25
N GLY A 10 13.48 -29.03 -43.12
CA GLY A 10 12.42 -28.53 -44.03
C GLY A 10 10.94 -28.69 -43.62
N PRO A 11 9.97 -27.93 -44.17
CA PRO A 11 9.95 -26.53 -44.66
C PRO A 11 8.76 -25.69 -44.09
N GLY A 12 8.88 -24.35 -44.13
CA GLY A 12 7.76 -23.41 -44.30
C GLY A 12 6.67 -23.28 -43.22
N ALA A 13 6.89 -22.41 -42.23
CA ALA A 13 5.82 -21.73 -41.51
C ALA A 13 6.18 -20.24 -41.41
N GLY A 14 5.26 -19.34 -41.78
CA GLY A 14 5.42 -17.90 -41.62
C GLY A 14 5.65 -17.52 -40.15
N PRO A 15 6.15 -16.31 -39.85
CA PRO A 15 6.56 -15.97 -38.50
C PRO A 15 5.34 -15.94 -37.57
N GLN A 16 5.16 -17.02 -36.81
CA GLN A 16 4.39 -17.02 -35.58
C GLN A 16 5.19 -16.20 -34.57
N VAL A 17 4.60 -15.11 -34.09
CA VAL A 17 5.14 -14.33 -32.98
C VAL A 17 4.94 -15.16 -31.72
N GLU A 18 5.90 -16.02 -31.39
CA GLU A 18 6.00 -16.64 -30.08
C GLU A 18 6.41 -15.59 -29.02
N ARG A 19 5.87 -15.75 -27.80
CA ARG A 19 6.15 -15.02 -26.54
C ARG A 19 7.66 -14.83 -26.19
N ARG A 20 8.59 -15.36 -26.99
CA ARG A 20 10.04 -15.39 -26.77
C ARG A 20 10.84 -14.26 -27.42
N SER A 21 10.24 -13.39 -28.23
CA SER A 21 10.97 -12.28 -28.87
C SER A 21 11.17 -11.05 -27.96
N LEU A 22 10.54 -10.99 -26.79
CA LEU A 22 10.65 -9.85 -25.85
C LEU A 22 11.79 -9.99 -24.83
N LEU A 23 12.48 -11.14 -24.75
CA LEU A 23 13.48 -11.44 -23.70
C LEU A 23 14.94 -11.14 -24.08
N ARG A 24 15.19 -10.32 -25.11
CA ARG A 24 16.55 -9.90 -25.45
C ARG A 24 16.66 -8.38 -25.65
N LEU A 25 16.48 -7.61 -24.58
CA LEU A 25 17.16 -6.31 -24.44
C LEU A 25 17.12 -5.82 -22.99
N GLY A 26 17.74 -6.57 -22.08
CA GLY A 26 17.98 -6.13 -20.71
C GLY A 26 19.36 -5.47 -20.59
N ALA A 27 19.39 -4.13 -20.58
CA ALA A 27 20.30 -3.29 -19.79
C ALA A 27 20.28 -1.84 -20.30
N LEU A 28 20.13 -0.90 -19.37
CA LEU A 28 20.16 0.56 -19.49
C LEU A 28 18.95 1.20 -20.17
N LEU A 29 18.11 1.85 -19.35
CA LEU A 29 17.56 3.19 -19.59
C LEU A 29 16.93 3.69 -18.28
N ALA A 30 17.75 4.28 -17.44
CA ALA A 30 17.32 5.21 -16.41
C ALA A 30 17.90 6.59 -16.78
N ALA A 31 17.07 7.62 -16.64
CA ALA A 31 17.32 9.05 -16.92
C ALA A 31 17.02 9.51 -18.36
N GLY A 32 15.89 10.21 -18.50
CA GLY A 32 15.52 10.95 -19.70
C GLY A 32 14.18 11.67 -19.58
N GLY A 33 13.91 12.32 -18.44
CA GLY A 33 12.70 13.14 -18.26
C GLY A 33 12.83 14.52 -18.87
N ALA A 34 11.88 14.86 -19.75
CA ALA A 34 11.47 16.16 -20.30
C ALA A 34 11.47 16.18 -21.84
N ALA A 35 10.46 15.54 -22.45
CA ALA A 35 10.11 15.83 -23.84
C ALA A 35 8.95 16.84 -23.84
N ALA A 36 9.23 18.04 -24.33
CA ALA A 36 8.21 19.01 -24.68
C ALA A 36 7.19 18.39 -25.65
N LEU A 37 5.91 18.72 -25.48
CA LEU A 37 4.83 18.53 -26.46
C LEU A 37 5.20 19.24 -27.78
N VAL A 38 6.04 18.62 -28.60
CA VAL A 38 6.25 19.02 -29.98
C VAL A 38 5.50 17.98 -30.81
N PRO A 39 4.32 18.30 -31.39
CA PRO A 39 3.71 17.41 -32.36
C PRO A 39 4.76 17.12 -33.44
N ALA A 40 5.08 15.85 -33.65
CA ALA A 40 5.95 15.45 -34.75
C ALA A 40 5.40 16.10 -36.04
N PRO A 41 6.20 16.89 -36.77
CA PRO A 41 5.69 17.66 -37.90
C PRO A 41 5.13 16.68 -38.93
N VAL A 42 3.81 16.75 -39.17
CA VAL A 42 3.16 16.06 -40.27
C VAL A 42 3.69 16.69 -41.56
N ALA A 43 4.56 15.97 -42.27
CA ALA A 43 5.44 16.58 -43.28
C ALA A 43 4.78 16.68 -44.67
N HIS A 44 3.72 15.93 -44.93
CA HIS A 44 3.00 15.97 -46.20
C HIS A 44 1.60 15.37 -46.08
N ALA A 45 0.61 16.03 -46.70
CA ALA A 45 -0.72 15.50 -46.93
C ALA A 45 -1.00 15.49 -48.44
N ALA A 46 -1.37 14.34 -49.00
CA ALA A 46 -1.76 14.21 -50.40
C ALA A 46 -3.18 13.63 -50.50
N THR A 47 -4.07 14.30 -51.23
CA THR A 47 -5.49 13.89 -51.37
C THR A 47 -5.76 13.37 -52.77
N SER A 48 -6.44 12.22 -52.87
CA SER A 48 -6.92 11.64 -54.13
C SER A 48 -8.42 11.30 -54.07
N GLY A 49 -9.07 11.16 -55.22
CA GLY A 49 -10.51 10.82 -55.29
C GLY A 49 -11.50 11.98 -55.13
N ARG A 50 -11.09 13.25 -55.36
CA ARG A 50 -12.06 14.36 -55.34
C ARG A 50 -13.09 14.20 -56.47
N GLY A 51 -14.36 14.01 -56.11
CA GLY A 51 -15.49 13.85 -57.04
C GLY A 51 -16.06 12.43 -57.15
N THR A 52 -15.58 11.49 -56.34
CA THR A 52 -16.18 10.15 -56.14
C THR A 52 -16.86 10.08 -54.78
N ASP A 53 -17.58 8.98 -54.49
CA ASP A 53 -18.15 8.71 -53.16
C ASP A 53 -17.07 8.38 -52.10
N THR A 54 -15.78 8.47 -52.43
CA THR A 54 -14.67 8.09 -51.56
C THR A 54 -13.47 9.01 -51.72
N VAL A 55 -13.04 9.66 -50.63
CA VAL A 55 -11.88 10.55 -50.63
C VAL A 55 -10.80 10.00 -49.71
N THR A 56 -9.59 9.79 -50.22
CA THR A 56 -8.44 9.33 -49.42
C THR A 56 -7.40 10.44 -49.29
N THR A 57 -6.96 10.71 -48.06
CA THR A 57 -5.82 11.58 -47.78
C THR A 57 -4.72 10.81 -47.07
N THR A 58 -3.53 10.84 -47.65
CA THR A 58 -2.32 10.20 -47.13
C THR A 58 -1.51 11.20 -46.34
N TYR A 59 -1.12 10.84 -45.13
CA TYR A 59 -0.29 11.60 -44.22
C TYR A 59 0.99 10.83 -43.92
N THR A 60 2.13 11.51 -43.89
CA THR A 60 3.42 10.89 -43.55
C THR A 60 4.14 11.65 -42.45
N GLY A 61 4.88 10.94 -41.60
CA GLY A 61 5.69 11.54 -40.54
C GLY A 61 6.79 10.61 -40.03
N ARG A 62 7.49 11.08 -38.99
CA ARG A 62 8.54 10.31 -38.31
C ARG A 62 8.46 10.53 -36.82
N SER A 63 8.45 9.46 -36.05
CA SER A 63 8.49 9.47 -34.59
C SER A 63 9.93 9.36 -34.10
N PRO A 64 10.36 10.16 -33.12
CA PRO A 64 11.68 10.03 -32.51
C PRO A 64 11.80 8.73 -31.70
N TYR A 65 13.01 8.41 -31.27
CA TYR A 65 13.28 7.32 -30.33
C TYR A 65 12.58 7.56 -28.98
N GLY A 66 12.02 6.50 -28.38
CA GLY A 66 11.31 6.55 -27.10
C GLY A 66 9.94 5.88 -27.12
N ASN A 67 9.31 5.73 -25.94
CA ASN A 67 8.01 5.06 -25.77
C ASN A 67 6.92 5.98 -25.20
N ASP A 68 7.29 7.03 -24.46
CA ASP A 68 6.35 8.00 -23.88
C ASP A 68 6.12 9.19 -24.82
N GLN A 69 5.36 8.94 -25.89
CA GLN A 69 5.08 9.91 -26.94
C GLN A 69 3.77 9.63 -27.67
N TRP A 70 3.08 10.71 -28.06
CA TRP A 70 1.80 10.68 -28.78
C TRP A 70 1.83 11.63 -29.96
N ALA A 71 1.30 11.20 -31.11
CA ALA A 71 1.14 12.04 -32.29
C ALA A 71 -0.31 12.04 -32.78
N TYR A 72 -0.73 13.15 -33.40
CA TYR A 72 -2.10 13.38 -33.84
C TYR A 72 -2.13 13.77 -35.31
N VAL A 73 -2.81 12.97 -36.13
CA VAL A 73 -3.06 13.26 -37.53
C VAL A 73 -4.49 13.83 -37.64
N ALA A 74 -4.58 15.15 -37.65
CA ALA A 74 -5.87 15.84 -37.75
C ALA A 74 -6.38 15.90 -39.20
N PHE A 75 -7.69 15.70 -39.37
CA PHE A 75 -8.37 15.78 -40.67
C PHE A 75 -9.81 16.27 -40.50
N ASP A 76 -10.36 16.91 -41.52
CA ASP A 76 -11.73 17.41 -41.53
C ASP A 76 -12.66 16.40 -42.21
N VAL A 77 -13.78 16.13 -41.56
CA VAL A 77 -14.85 15.27 -42.08
C VAL A 77 -16.03 16.15 -42.51
N PRO A 78 -16.35 16.24 -43.81
CA PRO A 78 -17.50 16.99 -44.28
C PRO A 78 -18.82 16.27 -43.98
N ALA A 79 -19.93 17.00 -44.08
CA ALA A 79 -21.26 16.39 -44.03
C ALA A 79 -21.44 15.36 -45.16
N GLY A 80 -22.16 14.28 -44.88
CA GLY A 80 -22.44 13.22 -45.86
C GLY A 80 -21.51 12.01 -45.79
N VAL A 81 -20.42 12.09 -45.02
CA VAL A 81 -19.57 10.92 -44.71
C VAL A 81 -20.33 9.95 -43.79
N ARG A 82 -20.16 8.65 -44.03
CA ARG A 82 -20.88 7.55 -43.37
C ARG A 82 -19.97 6.50 -42.78
N ARG A 83 -18.74 6.39 -43.30
CA ARG A 83 -17.69 5.52 -42.78
C ARG A 83 -16.34 6.23 -42.89
N ILE A 84 -15.49 6.02 -41.91
CA ILE A 84 -14.08 6.37 -41.94
C ILE A 84 -13.30 5.06 -41.96
N SER A 85 -12.37 4.92 -42.91
CA SER A 85 -11.38 3.85 -42.92
C SER A 85 -10.00 4.44 -42.75
N VAL A 86 -9.18 3.83 -41.90
CA VAL A 86 -7.79 4.23 -41.68
C VAL A 86 -6.89 3.03 -41.90
N SER A 87 -5.78 3.22 -42.60
CA SER A 87 -4.68 2.24 -42.68
C SER A 87 -3.35 2.91 -42.39
N THR A 88 -2.44 2.17 -41.76
CA THR A 88 -1.12 2.66 -41.39
C THR A 88 -0.03 1.73 -41.91
N THR A 89 1.12 2.32 -42.23
CA THR A 89 2.36 1.57 -42.50
C THR A 89 3.51 2.20 -41.73
N HIS A 90 4.42 1.37 -41.24
CA HIS A 90 5.63 1.81 -40.55
C HIS A 90 6.72 0.74 -40.71
N ASP A 91 7.96 1.11 -40.40
CA ASP A 91 9.06 0.16 -40.29
C ASP A 91 8.94 -0.61 -38.97
N GLY A 92 8.40 -1.83 -39.02
CA GLY A 92 8.23 -2.69 -37.84
C GLY A 92 9.55 -3.13 -37.19
N SER A 93 10.70 -2.96 -37.86
CA SER A 93 12.01 -3.15 -37.22
C SER A 93 12.41 -1.97 -36.32
N ALA A 94 11.79 -0.80 -36.52
CA ALA A 94 12.07 0.40 -35.75
C ALA A 94 11.23 0.52 -34.47
N GLY A 95 10.11 -0.21 -34.37
CA GLY A 95 9.21 -0.12 -33.24
C GLY A 95 7.79 -0.61 -33.54
N ILE A 96 6.89 -0.30 -32.61
CA ILE A 96 5.45 -0.54 -32.71
C ILE A 96 4.74 0.80 -32.90
N LEU A 97 3.75 0.86 -33.81
CA LEU A 97 2.90 2.02 -33.99
C LEU A 97 1.49 1.72 -33.49
N ASP A 98 1.16 2.21 -32.29
CA ASP A 98 -0.19 2.07 -31.76
C ASP A 98 -1.18 3.02 -32.46
N LEU A 99 -2.44 2.61 -32.57
CA LEU A 99 -3.46 3.30 -33.37
C LEU A 99 -4.79 3.51 -32.62
N GLY A 100 -5.34 4.72 -32.72
CA GLY A 100 -6.69 5.06 -32.28
C GLY A 100 -7.26 6.29 -32.97
N ILE A 101 -8.44 6.75 -32.54
CA ILE A 101 -9.12 7.88 -33.18
C ILE A 101 -10.03 8.66 -32.23
N PHE A 102 -10.06 9.98 -32.41
CA PHE A 102 -10.98 10.91 -31.76
C PHE A 102 -11.84 11.60 -32.83
N GLY A 103 -13.13 11.70 -32.55
CA GLY A 103 -14.06 12.54 -33.29
C GLY A 103 -14.36 13.85 -32.57
N PRO A 104 -15.27 14.67 -33.12
CA PRO A 104 -15.64 15.97 -32.56
C PRO A 104 -16.14 15.90 -31.12
N THR A 105 -16.79 14.80 -30.76
CA THR A 105 -17.40 14.55 -29.45
C THR A 105 -16.52 13.74 -28.50
N GLY A 106 -15.32 13.32 -28.92
CA GLY A 106 -14.36 12.63 -28.04
C GLY A 106 -13.80 11.33 -28.62
N PHE A 107 -13.39 10.44 -27.72
CA PHE A 107 -12.75 9.17 -28.05
C PHE A 107 -13.68 8.23 -28.84
N ARG A 108 -13.12 7.54 -29.84
CA ARG A 108 -13.87 6.64 -30.75
C ARG A 108 -13.26 5.25 -30.88
N GLY A 109 -12.14 4.99 -30.22
CA GLY A 109 -11.51 3.67 -30.23
C GLY A 109 -10.00 3.69 -30.23
N TRP A 110 -9.45 2.55 -29.82
CA TRP A 110 -8.03 2.25 -29.72
C TRP A 110 -7.84 0.76 -29.96
N SER A 111 -6.77 0.38 -30.65
CA SER A 111 -6.41 -1.03 -30.84
C SER A 111 -4.95 -1.32 -30.50
N GLY A 112 -4.24 -0.35 -29.92
CA GLY A 112 -2.78 -0.45 -29.74
C GLY A 112 -2.08 -0.81 -31.05
N GLY A 113 -1.01 -1.59 -30.94
CA GLY A 113 -0.28 -2.16 -32.07
C GLY A 113 -0.92 -3.42 -32.67
N ALA A 114 -2.10 -3.85 -32.20
CA ALA A 114 -2.74 -5.08 -32.67
C ALA A 114 -3.25 -4.99 -34.12
N ARG A 115 -3.36 -3.77 -34.68
CA ARG A 115 -3.94 -3.53 -36.00
C ARG A 115 -3.14 -2.52 -36.81
N SER A 116 -3.03 -2.76 -38.11
CA SER A 116 -2.51 -1.80 -39.09
C SER A 116 -3.60 -0.92 -39.72
N GLY A 117 -4.84 -1.01 -39.23
CA GLY A 117 -5.96 -0.22 -39.75
C GLY A 117 -7.29 -0.58 -39.13
N PHE A 118 -8.29 0.27 -39.34
CA PHE A 118 -9.64 0.12 -38.82
C PHE A 118 -10.68 0.79 -39.71
N THR A 119 -11.93 0.43 -39.51
CA THR A 119 -13.07 1.18 -40.04
C THR A 119 -14.09 1.44 -38.94
N LEU A 120 -14.79 2.56 -38.99
CA LEU A 120 -15.92 2.84 -38.11
C LEU A 120 -17.04 3.57 -38.86
N ALA A 121 -18.26 3.20 -38.53
CA ALA A 121 -19.51 3.72 -39.07
C ALA A 121 -20.62 3.62 -38.02
N ALA A 122 -21.82 4.10 -38.36
CA ALA A 122 -22.99 3.98 -37.47
C ALA A 122 -23.42 2.51 -37.25
N SER A 123 -23.27 1.68 -38.27
CA SER A 123 -23.76 0.29 -38.31
C SER A 123 -22.79 -0.73 -37.73
N ASP A 124 -21.50 -0.40 -37.68
CA ASP A 124 -20.42 -1.34 -37.39
C ASP A 124 -19.09 -0.59 -37.20
N ALA A 125 -18.17 -1.22 -36.48
CA ALA A 125 -16.81 -0.79 -36.34
C ALA A 125 -15.88 -1.99 -36.21
N THR A 126 -14.61 -1.83 -36.58
CA THR A 126 -13.56 -2.81 -36.28
C THR A 126 -13.46 -3.00 -34.76
N PRO A 127 -13.30 -4.22 -34.23
CA PRO A 127 -13.10 -4.42 -32.79
C PRO A 127 -11.94 -3.56 -32.26
N GLY A 128 -12.16 -2.92 -31.10
CA GLY A 128 -11.35 -1.83 -30.57
C GLY A 128 -11.93 -0.44 -30.80
N TYR A 129 -12.90 -0.32 -31.72
CA TYR A 129 -13.55 0.94 -32.08
C TYR A 129 -15.05 0.91 -31.78
N VAL A 130 -15.58 2.07 -31.40
CA VAL A 130 -16.98 2.24 -31.00
C VAL A 130 -17.80 2.58 -32.24
N PRO A 131 -18.84 1.80 -32.60
CA PRO A 131 -19.76 2.15 -33.68
C PRO A 131 -20.57 3.40 -33.33
N GLY A 132 -21.00 4.16 -34.33
CA GLY A 132 -21.81 5.36 -34.14
C GLY A 132 -21.74 6.34 -35.31
N PRO A 133 -22.63 7.34 -35.35
CA PRO A 133 -22.69 8.29 -36.46
C PRO A 133 -21.35 8.97 -36.73
N VAL A 134 -20.97 9.05 -37.99
CA VAL A 134 -19.81 9.85 -38.41
C VAL A 134 -20.23 11.32 -38.48
N GLU A 135 -19.85 12.07 -37.46
CA GLU A 135 -20.12 13.49 -37.34
C GLU A 135 -19.24 14.32 -38.27
N ALA A 136 -19.83 15.36 -38.86
CA ALA A 136 -19.06 16.38 -39.56
C ALA A 136 -18.25 17.20 -38.53
N GLY A 137 -17.01 17.54 -38.86
CA GLY A 137 -16.13 18.30 -37.99
C GLY A 137 -14.69 17.79 -38.01
N ARG A 138 -13.92 18.21 -37.02
CA ARG A 138 -12.51 17.88 -36.90
C ARG A 138 -12.34 16.53 -36.20
N TRP A 139 -11.64 15.62 -36.85
CA TRP A 139 -11.24 14.32 -36.32
C TRP A 139 -9.71 14.25 -36.20
N SER A 140 -9.22 13.33 -35.38
CA SER A 140 -7.79 13.05 -35.27
C SER A 140 -7.53 11.55 -35.15
N VAL A 141 -6.71 11.00 -36.02
CA VAL A 141 -6.06 9.71 -35.74
C VAL A 141 -4.99 9.95 -34.69
N VAL A 142 -4.97 9.13 -33.65
CA VAL A 142 -3.97 9.20 -32.58
C VAL A 142 -3.01 8.04 -32.74
N LEU A 143 -1.74 8.35 -32.67
CA LEU A 143 -0.63 7.42 -32.81
C LEU A 143 0.15 7.37 -31.50
N GLY A 144 0.42 6.16 -31.01
CA GLY A 144 1.28 5.90 -29.85
C GLY A 144 2.55 5.14 -30.27
N PRO A 145 3.55 5.81 -30.84
CA PRO A 145 4.76 5.13 -31.30
C PRO A 145 5.65 4.69 -30.14
N MET A 146 6.00 3.40 -30.10
CA MET A 146 7.05 2.84 -29.24
C MET A 146 8.27 2.53 -30.10
N VAL A 147 9.26 3.42 -30.08
CA VAL A 147 10.39 3.42 -31.02
C VAL A 147 11.66 2.97 -30.32
N SER A 148 12.18 1.81 -30.73
CA SER A 148 13.43 1.23 -30.24
C SER A 148 14.63 1.60 -31.13
N SER A 149 14.40 2.11 -32.35
CA SER A 149 15.46 2.56 -33.24
C SER A 149 15.94 3.99 -32.92
N PRO A 150 17.26 4.21 -32.69
CA PRO A 150 17.81 5.55 -32.51
C PRO A 150 17.56 6.49 -33.70
N GLY A 151 17.35 5.95 -34.91
CA GLY A 151 17.04 6.70 -36.12
C GLY A 151 15.57 7.15 -36.26
N GLY A 152 14.75 6.87 -35.23
CA GLY A 152 13.31 7.10 -35.27
C GLY A 152 12.56 6.09 -36.14
N MET A 153 11.24 6.24 -36.20
CA MET A 153 10.34 5.38 -36.98
C MET A 153 9.54 6.22 -37.96
N ALA A 154 9.72 5.99 -39.27
CA ALA A 154 8.87 6.59 -40.28
C ALA A 154 7.51 5.89 -40.31
N TRP A 155 6.45 6.67 -40.52
CA TRP A 155 5.09 6.16 -40.61
C TRP A 155 4.28 6.88 -41.70
N GLN A 156 3.28 6.19 -42.20
CA GLN A 156 2.24 6.70 -43.08
C GLN A 156 0.86 6.33 -42.52
N VAL A 157 -0.10 7.24 -42.66
CA VAL A 157 -1.52 7.06 -42.32
C VAL A 157 -2.36 7.47 -43.51
N ASP A 158 -3.15 6.55 -44.03
CA ASP A 158 -4.16 6.84 -45.05
C ASP A 158 -5.53 6.93 -44.39
N VAL A 159 -6.19 8.07 -44.54
CA VAL A 159 -7.56 8.31 -44.06
C VAL A 159 -8.49 8.36 -45.26
N THR A 160 -9.43 7.43 -45.31
CA THR A 160 -10.44 7.32 -46.36
C THR A 160 -11.83 7.63 -45.81
N LEU A 161 -12.46 8.64 -46.39
CA LEU A 161 -13.83 9.06 -46.07
C LEU A 161 -14.79 8.52 -47.12
N HIS A 162 -15.83 7.81 -46.69
CA HIS A 162 -16.85 7.22 -47.56
C HIS A 162 -18.16 7.99 -47.43
N HIS A 163 -18.61 8.60 -48.52
CA HIS A 163 -19.88 9.32 -48.61
C HIS A 163 -21.04 8.38 -48.95
N GLY A 164 -22.24 8.73 -48.52
CA GLY A 164 -23.43 7.97 -48.92
C GLY A 164 -24.68 8.25 -48.09
N ALA A 165 -25.66 7.35 -48.24
CA ALA A 165 -26.88 7.36 -47.44
C ALA A 165 -26.59 7.05 -45.95
N PRO A 166 -27.36 7.61 -45.00
CA PRO A 166 -27.26 7.25 -43.58
C PRO A 166 -27.30 5.74 -43.35
N LEU A 167 -26.36 5.24 -42.54
CA LEU A 167 -26.32 3.84 -42.12
C LEU A 167 -27.15 3.66 -40.83
N PRO A 168 -27.81 2.51 -40.64
CA PRO A 168 -28.51 2.23 -39.40
C PRO A 168 -27.53 2.20 -38.21
N GLY A 169 -28.00 2.52 -37.01
CA GLY A 169 -27.20 2.38 -35.80
C GLY A 169 -26.98 0.90 -35.42
N ALA A 170 -25.86 0.61 -34.77
CA ALA A 170 -25.59 -0.67 -34.13
C ALA A 170 -26.11 -0.68 -32.69
N PRO A 171 -27.28 -1.29 -32.39
CA PRO A 171 -27.72 -1.44 -31.01
C PRO A 171 -26.84 -2.43 -30.25
N TYR A 172 -26.77 -2.26 -28.93
CA TYR A 172 -26.16 -3.21 -28.01
C TYR A 172 -27.06 -3.41 -26.79
N ASP A 173 -26.96 -4.58 -26.19
CA ASP A 173 -27.66 -4.96 -24.98
C ASP A 173 -26.95 -4.39 -23.74
N ILE A 174 -27.75 -3.92 -22.78
CA ILE A 174 -27.22 -3.50 -21.48
C ILE A 174 -26.86 -4.73 -20.66
N LEU A 175 -25.62 -4.77 -20.17
CA LEU A 175 -25.18 -5.85 -19.27
C LEU A 175 -25.98 -5.81 -17.97
N PRO A 176 -26.57 -6.93 -17.52
CA PRO A 176 -27.32 -6.96 -16.28
C PRO A 176 -26.38 -6.78 -15.09
N GLY A 177 -26.73 -5.87 -14.17
CA GLY A 177 -25.94 -5.67 -12.95
C GLY A 177 -25.98 -6.85 -11.96
N ALA A 178 -26.83 -7.84 -12.21
CA ALA A 178 -26.93 -9.08 -11.45
C ALA A 178 -27.51 -10.20 -12.32
N VAL A 179 -27.08 -11.45 -12.06
CA VAL A 179 -27.66 -12.66 -12.66
C VAL A 179 -28.12 -13.61 -11.54
N PRO A 180 -28.99 -14.60 -11.82
CA PRO A 180 -29.42 -15.57 -10.81
C PRO A 180 -28.24 -16.26 -10.13
N GLY A 181 -28.02 -15.95 -8.85
CA GLY A 181 -27.01 -16.58 -8.01
C GLY A 181 -27.58 -17.65 -7.08
N ARG A 182 -26.73 -18.17 -6.20
CA ARG A 182 -27.11 -19.15 -5.16
C ARG A 182 -27.38 -18.48 -3.78
N GLY A 183 -27.50 -17.16 -3.75
CA GLY A 183 -27.52 -16.35 -2.52
C GLY A 183 -26.11 -16.07 -1.97
N PRO A 184 -25.98 -15.72 -0.68
CA PRO A 184 -24.68 -15.43 -0.07
C PRO A 184 -23.71 -16.63 -0.16
N GLY A 185 -22.55 -16.43 -0.76
CA GLY A 185 -21.72 -17.57 -1.19
C GLY A 185 -20.33 -17.19 -1.68
N TRP A 186 -19.58 -18.23 -2.05
CA TRP A 186 -18.29 -18.10 -2.73
C TRP A 186 -18.51 -18.19 -4.24
N TYR A 187 -18.09 -17.15 -4.97
CA TYR A 187 -18.22 -17.04 -6.42
C TYR A 187 -16.82 -16.96 -7.05
N ARG A 188 -16.62 -17.75 -8.11
CA ARG A 188 -15.35 -17.79 -8.86
C ARG A 188 -15.38 -16.79 -10.02
N GLY A 189 -14.31 -16.04 -10.25
CA GLY A 189 -14.24 -15.18 -11.43
C GLY A 189 -12.87 -14.60 -11.71
N ASP A 190 -12.75 -14.10 -12.94
CA ASP A 190 -11.51 -13.61 -13.53
C ASP A 190 -11.71 -12.16 -13.98
N LEU A 191 -10.81 -11.25 -13.58
CA LEU A 191 -10.95 -9.82 -13.78
C LEU A 191 -10.09 -9.28 -14.93
N HIS A 192 -9.19 -10.11 -15.49
CA HIS A 192 -8.19 -9.68 -16.46
C HIS A 192 -8.25 -10.59 -17.70
N LEU A 193 -8.96 -10.14 -18.73
CA LEU A 193 -9.24 -10.91 -19.94
C LEU A 193 -9.26 -10.00 -21.17
N HIS A 194 -8.61 -10.47 -22.24
CA HIS A 194 -8.50 -9.75 -23.50
C HIS A 194 -9.26 -10.46 -24.60
N SER A 195 -10.02 -9.68 -25.36
CA SER A 195 -10.78 -10.13 -26.50
C SER A 195 -10.19 -9.57 -27.79
N VAL A 196 -10.84 -9.85 -28.92
CA VAL A 196 -10.51 -9.23 -30.21
C VAL A 196 -10.63 -7.69 -30.20
N HIS A 197 -11.16 -7.09 -29.14
CA HIS A 197 -11.28 -5.63 -29.02
C HIS A 197 -9.96 -4.95 -28.64
N SER A 198 -8.99 -5.64 -28.05
CA SER A 198 -7.58 -5.22 -28.04
C SER A 198 -6.71 -6.16 -28.89
N ASP A 199 -5.72 -6.77 -28.26
CA ASP A 199 -4.74 -7.70 -28.78
C ASP A 199 -5.07 -9.18 -28.44
N GLY A 200 -6.19 -9.41 -27.78
CA GLY A 200 -6.74 -10.75 -27.60
C GLY A 200 -7.20 -11.39 -28.92
N GLN A 201 -7.28 -12.71 -28.92
CA GLN A 201 -7.60 -13.52 -30.10
C GLN A 201 -8.95 -14.23 -30.00
N ARG A 202 -9.64 -14.09 -28.86
CA ARG A 202 -10.96 -14.67 -28.63
C ARG A 202 -12.05 -13.61 -28.75
N THR A 203 -13.18 -13.99 -29.34
CA THR A 203 -14.43 -13.25 -29.25
C THR A 203 -14.98 -13.30 -27.82
N VAL A 204 -15.91 -12.39 -27.48
CA VAL A 204 -16.58 -12.43 -26.17
C VAL A 204 -17.32 -13.75 -25.92
N ASP A 205 -17.88 -14.37 -26.97
CA ASP A 205 -18.56 -15.67 -26.87
C ASP A 205 -17.58 -16.81 -26.54
N GLU A 206 -16.39 -16.79 -27.13
CA GLU A 206 -15.33 -17.78 -26.84
C GLU A 206 -14.76 -17.60 -25.43
N ILE A 207 -14.63 -16.36 -24.95
CA ILE A 207 -14.26 -16.08 -23.55
C ILE A 207 -15.32 -16.60 -22.60
N VAL A 208 -16.59 -16.31 -22.84
CA VAL A 208 -17.73 -16.82 -22.05
C VAL A 208 -17.74 -18.36 -22.03
N ALA A 209 -17.54 -19.00 -23.18
CA ALA A 209 -17.47 -20.46 -23.28
C ALA A 209 -16.28 -21.03 -22.50
N ALA A 210 -15.11 -20.38 -22.55
CA ALA A 210 -13.93 -20.78 -21.78
C ALA A 210 -14.13 -20.61 -20.28
N ALA A 211 -14.70 -19.49 -19.85
CA ALA A 211 -15.04 -19.21 -18.46
C ALA A 211 -16.00 -20.25 -17.87
N ARG A 212 -17.05 -20.65 -18.62
CA ARG A 212 -17.98 -21.71 -18.21
C ARG A 212 -17.29 -23.06 -18.05
N ARG A 213 -16.35 -23.43 -18.94
CA ARG A 213 -15.59 -24.68 -18.83
C ARG A 213 -14.74 -24.75 -17.57
N GLU A 214 -14.26 -23.59 -17.10
CA GLU A 214 -13.47 -23.48 -15.87
C GLU A 214 -14.32 -23.23 -14.63
N GLY A 215 -15.66 -23.24 -14.75
CA GLY A 215 -16.58 -23.10 -13.62
C GLY A 215 -16.60 -21.70 -13.01
N LEU A 216 -16.29 -20.68 -13.81
CA LEU A 216 -16.42 -19.29 -13.38
C LEU A 216 -17.90 -18.87 -13.31
N HIS A 217 -18.20 -17.98 -12.38
CA HIS A 217 -19.51 -17.38 -12.14
C HIS A 217 -19.57 -15.93 -12.62
N PHE A 218 -18.42 -15.26 -12.69
CA PHE A 218 -18.29 -13.93 -13.27
C PHE A 218 -16.98 -13.78 -14.04
N ILE A 219 -16.98 -12.85 -14.98
CA ILE A 219 -15.78 -12.38 -15.69
C ILE A 219 -15.80 -10.86 -15.77
N ALA A 220 -14.64 -10.22 -15.89
CA ALA A 220 -14.54 -8.86 -16.39
C ALA A 220 -13.92 -8.83 -17.79
N THR A 221 -14.44 -7.97 -18.67
CA THR A 221 -13.87 -7.74 -20.01
C THR A 221 -12.97 -6.52 -19.94
N SER A 222 -11.65 -6.69 -19.94
CA SER A 222 -10.68 -5.65 -19.62
C SER A 222 -9.75 -5.33 -20.79
N ASP A 223 -10.28 -5.28 -22.01
CA ASP A 223 -9.49 -4.93 -23.20
C ASP A 223 -8.74 -3.60 -23.02
N HIS A 224 -7.54 -3.52 -23.61
CA HIS A 224 -6.65 -2.38 -23.43
C HIS A 224 -7.26 -1.08 -23.99
N ASN A 225 -7.38 -0.07 -23.13
CA ASN A 225 -7.61 1.33 -23.51
C ASN A 225 -8.84 1.57 -24.41
N THR A 226 -9.86 0.71 -24.35
CA THR A 226 -11.05 0.80 -25.22
C THR A 226 -12.32 0.41 -24.47
N SER A 227 -13.41 1.16 -24.73
CA SER A 227 -14.75 0.84 -24.23
C SER A 227 -15.56 -0.04 -25.20
N SER A 228 -14.97 -0.41 -26.34
CA SER A 228 -15.69 -1.07 -27.44
C SER A 228 -16.26 -2.45 -27.07
N THR A 229 -15.62 -3.21 -26.18
CA THR A 229 -16.12 -4.50 -25.70
C THR A 229 -17.43 -4.35 -24.93
N GLY A 230 -17.56 -3.27 -24.16
CA GLY A 230 -18.78 -2.95 -23.43
C GLY A 230 -19.98 -2.75 -24.35
N VAL A 231 -19.80 -2.29 -25.59
CA VAL A 231 -20.89 -1.98 -26.52
C VAL A 231 -21.00 -2.96 -27.70
N THR A 232 -20.47 -4.18 -27.54
CA THR A 232 -20.49 -5.22 -28.58
C THR A 232 -21.61 -6.26 -28.40
N TRP A 233 -22.15 -6.36 -27.18
CA TRP A 233 -23.14 -7.37 -26.81
C TRP A 233 -24.46 -7.16 -27.55
N ASN A 234 -24.96 -8.18 -28.25
CA ASN A 234 -26.23 -8.09 -28.98
C ASN A 234 -26.82 -9.50 -29.19
N GLY A 235 -27.80 -9.86 -28.38
CA GLY A 235 -28.44 -11.18 -28.37
C GLY A 235 -27.60 -12.30 -27.76
N ASN A 236 -26.42 -11.99 -27.20
CA ASN A 236 -25.45 -12.97 -26.69
C ASN A 236 -25.03 -12.73 -25.23
N VAL A 237 -25.69 -11.83 -24.50
CA VAL A 237 -25.44 -11.64 -23.05
C VAL A 237 -25.79 -12.92 -22.29
N PRO A 238 -24.85 -13.53 -21.54
CA PRO A 238 -25.13 -14.76 -20.80
C PRO A 238 -26.08 -14.51 -19.62
N ALA A 239 -27.04 -15.42 -19.43
CA ALA A 239 -28.02 -15.32 -18.33
C ALA A 239 -27.53 -15.95 -17.01
N ASP A 240 -26.48 -16.77 -17.06
CA ASP A 240 -25.96 -17.61 -15.96
C ASP A 240 -24.53 -17.23 -15.52
N LEU A 241 -23.89 -16.28 -16.21
CA LEU A 241 -22.54 -15.78 -15.96
C LEU A 241 -22.61 -14.25 -15.85
N LEU A 242 -22.13 -13.67 -14.76
CA LEU A 242 -22.08 -12.22 -14.61
C LEU A 242 -20.92 -11.65 -15.43
N VAL A 243 -21.23 -10.79 -16.40
CA VAL A 243 -20.21 -10.04 -17.15
C VAL A 243 -20.08 -8.64 -16.54
N ILE A 244 -18.89 -8.30 -16.09
CA ILE A 244 -18.56 -6.99 -15.54
C ILE A 244 -17.76 -6.22 -16.60
N ASN A 245 -18.25 -5.06 -17.02
CA ASN A 245 -17.50 -4.21 -17.94
C ASN A 245 -16.28 -3.60 -17.22
N ALA A 246 -15.12 -3.63 -17.87
CA ALA A 246 -13.87 -3.13 -17.34
C ALA A 246 -12.99 -2.57 -18.48
N GLU A 247 -11.86 -2.00 -18.10
CA GLU A 247 -10.81 -1.55 -19.01
C GLU A 247 -9.47 -1.82 -18.34
N GLU A 248 -8.50 -2.38 -19.06
CA GLU A 248 -7.11 -2.28 -18.64
C GLU A 248 -6.52 -1.01 -19.24
N VAL A 249 -6.20 -0.07 -18.35
CA VAL A 249 -5.57 1.19 -18.69
C VAL A 249 -4.06 0.96 -18.75
N THR A 250 -3.53 0.91 -19.96
CA THR A 250 -2.10 0.65 -20.22
C THR A 250 -1.36 1.96 -20.48
N THR A 251 -0.93 2.58 -19.38
CA THR A 251 -0.04 3.76 -19.45
C THR A 251 1.37 3.34 -19.88
N ARG A 252 2.28 4.31 -20.06
CA ARG A 252 3.72 4.02 -20.25
C ARG A 252 4.49 3.86 -18.93
N HIS A 253 3.78 3.82 -17.80
CA HIS A 253 4.30 3.87 -16.42
C HIS A 253 3.58 2.87 -15.48
N GLY A 254 2.98 1.84 -16.05
CA GLY A 254 2.20 0.84 -15.34
C GLY A 254 0.82 0.59 -15.93
N HIS A 255 0.35 -0.64 -15.78
CA HIS A 255 -1.00 -1.03 -16.17
C HIS A 255 -1.92 -1.12 -14.96
N TRP A 256 -3.21 -0.85 -15.14
CA TRP A 256 -4.21 -1.06 -14.10
C TRP A 256 -5.60 -1.33 -14.64
N LEU A 257 -6.39 -2.10 -13.90
CA LEU A 257 -7.76 -2.42 -14.24
C LEU A 257 -8.72 -1.40 -13.63
N ALA A 258 -9.54 -0.78 -14.46
CA ALA A 258 -10.73 -0.03 -14.08
C ALA A 258 -11.94 -0.96 -14.20
N VAL A 259 -12.29 -1.65 -13.12
CA VAL A 259 -13.34 -2.68 -13.13
C VAL A 259 -14.68 -2.10 -12.70
N GLY A 260 -15.77 -2.47 -13.38
CA GLY A 260 -17.12 -2.03 -13.04
C GLY A 260 -17.54 -0.72 -13.68
N LEU A 261 -16.94 -0.37 -14.81
CA LEU A 261 -17.31 0.82 -15.57
C LEU A 261 -18.67 0.64 -16.24
N PRO A 262 -19.53 1.68 -16.31
CA PRO A 262 -20.67 1.68 -17.23
C PRO A 262 -20.24 1.41 -18.67
N GLN A 263 -21.07 0.72 -19.46
CA GLN A 263 -20.78 0.46 -20.87
C GLN A 263 -20.60 1.79 -21.63
N GLY A 264 -19.49 1.90 -22.37
CA GLY A 264 -19.14 3.12 -23.12
C GLY A 264 -18.30 4.14 -22.35
N GLU A 265 -18.19 4.05 -21.02
CA GLU A 265 -17.20 4.84 -20.27
C GLU A 265 -15.79 4.34 -20.60
N TRP A 266 -14.84 5.26 -20.57
CA TRP A 266 -13.45 5.04 -20.96
C TRP A 266 -12.52 5.87 -20.07
N VAL A 267 -11.33 5.35 -19.79
CA VAL A 267 -10.30 6.02 -19.02
C VAL A 267 -9.12 6.39 -19.91
N ASP A 268 -8.78 7.67 -19.97
CA ASP A 268 -7.61 8.13 -20.73
C ASP A 268 -6.32 7.59 -20.11
N TRP A 269 -5.48 6.91 -20.91
CA TRP A 269 -4.23 6.28 -20.45
C TRP A 269 -2.98 7.15 -20.67
N ARG A 270 -3.14 8.30 -21.35
CA ARG A 270 -2.03 9.14 -21.84
C ARG A 270 -1.52 10.09 -20.76
N TYR A 271 -1.03 9.51 -19.66
CA TYR A 271 -0.47 10.25 -18.53
C TYR A 271 0.65 9.43 -17.86
N GLY A 272 1.50 10.12 -17.09
CA GLY A 272 2.56 9.52 -16.30
C GLY A 272 2.70 10.14 -14.90
N PRO A 273 3.66 9.69 -14.09
CA PRO A 273 3.88 10.21 -12.73
C PRO A 273 4.22 11.71 -12.69
N ALA A 274 4.67 12.29 -13.80
CA ALA A 274 4.91 13.73 -13.93
C ALA A 274 3.60 14.55 -13.95
N ASP A 275 2.49 13.94 -14.37
CA ASP A 275 1.17 14.55 -14.45
C ASP A 275 0.47 14.48 -13.08
N GLN A 276 0.89 15.38 -12.17
CA GLN A 276 0.44 15.38 -10.78
C GLN A 276 -1.10 15.33 -10.67
N GLY A 277 -1.62 14.28 -10.02
CA GLY A 277 -3.04 14.11 -9.76
C GLY A 277 -3.86 13.46 -10.88
N ALA A 278 -3.25 13.11 -12.03
CA ALA A 278 -3.96 12.49 -13.15
C ALA A 278 -4.50 11.12 -12.77
N PHE A 279 -3.64 10.21 -12.28
CA PHE A 279 -4.05 8.89 -11.81
C PHE A 279 -5.12 8.99 -10.72
N GLU A 280 -4.93 9.86 -9.71
CA GLU A 280 -5.90 10.05 -8.63
C GLU A 280 -7.22 10.64 -9.12
N GLY A 281 -7.20 11.42 -10.21
CA GLY A 281 -8.39 11.89 -10.91
C GLY A 281 -9.18 10.74 -11.52
N HIS A 282 -8.51 9.87 -12.26
CA HIS A 282 -9.11 8.69 -12.89
C HIS A 282 -9.60 7.69 -11.84
N ALA A 283 -8.80 7.39 -10.81
CA ALA A 283 -9.20 6.51 -9.72
C ALA A 283 -10.47 7.01 -9.02
N ARG A 284 -10.54 8.31 -8.67
CA ARG A 284 -11.75 8.91 -8.09
C ARG A 284 -12.96 8.82 -9.02
N ARG A 285 -12.78 8.97 -10.34
CA ARG A 285 -13.85 8.80 -11.32
C ARG A 285 -14.36 7.35 -11.31
N VAL A 286 -13.46 6.37 -11.38
CA VAL A 286 -13.82 4.94 -11.30
C VAL A 286 -14.59 4.65 -10.01
N HIS A 287 -14.12 5.14 -8.86
CA HIS A 287 -14.81 4.98 -7.58
C HIS A 287 -16.19 5.67 -7.55
N SER A 288 -16.31 6.86 -8.13
CA SER A 288 -17.61 7.56 -8.22
C SER A 288 -18.67 6.81 -9.03
N LEU A 289 -18.22 5.90 -9.90
CA LEU A 289 -19.07 5.01 -10.70
C LEU A 289 -19.32 3.66 -10.01
N GLY A 290 -18.81 3.46 -8.79
CA GLY A 290 -18.89 2.21 -8.04
C GLY A 290 -17.81 1.17 -8.40
N GLY A 291 -16.88 1.54 -9.27
CA GLY A 291 -15.82 0.66 -9.77
C GLY A 291 -14.67 0.42 -8.80
N LEU A 292 -13.72 -0.38 -9.24
CA LEU A 292 -12.52 -0.79 -8.51
C LEU A 292 -11.26 -0.45 -9.33
N THR A 293 -10.20 -0.01 -8.66
CA THR A 293 -8.87 0.17 -9.26
C THR A 293 -7.93 -0.95 -8.81
N ILE A 294 -7.32 -1.65 -9.76
CA ILE A 294 -6.37 -2.76 -9.48
C ILE A 294 -5.08 -2.49 -10.22
N ALA A 295 -3.94 -2.40 -9.54
CA ALA A 295 -2.65 -2.38 -10.26
C ALA A 295 -2.42 -3.76 -10.89
N ALA A 296 -2.35 -3.82 -12.22
CA ALA A 296 -2.16 -5.04 -12.97
C ALA A 296 -0.67 -5.39 -12.98
N HIS A 297 -0.35 -6.63 -12.60
CA HIS A 297 0.99 -7.21 -12.55
C HIS A 297 2.14 -6.18 -12.32
N PRO A 298 2.14 -5.47 -11.17
CA PRO A 298 2.81 -4.17 -11.04
C PRO A 298 4.35 -4.21 -11.09
N LEU A 299 4.96 -5.36 -10.84
CA LEU A 299 6.41 -5.55 -10.91
C LEU A 299 6.88 -6.34 -12.14
N THR A 300 6.01 -6.53 -13.14
CA THR A 300 6.40 -7.19 -14.39
C THR A 300 7.49 -6.36 -15.10
N PRO A 301 8.65 -6.96 -15.43
CA PRO A 301 9.80 -6.25 -15.97
C PRO A 301 9.67 -6.01 -17.49
N ALA A 302 8.51 -5.51 -17.94
CA ALA A 302 8.23 -5.16 -19.32
C ALA A 302 8.19 -3.62 -19.50
N PRO A 303 8.74 -3.07 -20.60
CA PRO A 303 8.68 -1.63 -20.87
C PRO A 303 7.24 -1.11 -20.85
N GLY A 304 6.96 -0.13 -20.00
CA GLY A 304 5.62 0.46 -19.86
C GLY A 304 4.70 -0.21 -18.84
N SER A 305 5.02 -1.43 -18.40
CA SER A 305 4.15 -2.20 -17.48
C SER A 305 4.57 -2.10 -16.01
N PHE A 306 5.80 -1.66 -15.72
CA PHE A 306 6.26 -1.44 -14.35
C PHE A 306 5.48 -0.29 -13.69
N TRP A 307 4.89 -0.55 -12.52
CA TRP A 307 4.01 0.40 -11.83
C TRP A 307 4.76 1.54 -11.14
N GLU A 308 4.47 2.79 -11.52
CA GLU A 308 5.15 3.97 -10.98
C GLU A 308 4.25 4.91 -10.16
N PHE A 309 2.95 4.60 -10.02
CA PHE A 309 1.98 5.48 -9.35
C PHE A 309 1.85 5.26 -7.83
N GLY A 310 2.56 4.29 -7.27
CA GLY A 310 2.54 3.94 -5.84
C GLY A 310 1.54 2.82 -5.50
N LEU A 311 1.99 1.81 -4.76
CA LEU A 311 1.24 0.56 -4.53
C LEU A 311 0.13 0.68 -3.46
N ASP A 312 0.06 1.77 -2.70
CA ASP A 312 -1.02 2.05 -1.74
C ASP A 312 -2.17 2.89 -2.31
N ARG A 313 -2.12 3.25 -3.59
CA ARG A 313 -3.13 4.14 -4.22
C ARG A 313 -4.22 3.41 -4.99
N VAL A 314 -4.28 2.09 -4.87
CA VAL A 314 -5.24 1.20 -5.54
C VAL A 314 -6.01 0.38 -4.52
N ASP A 315 -7.20 -0.11 -4.91
CA ASP A 315 -8.00 -0.97 -4.04
C ASP A 315 -7.40 -2.38 -3.93
N ALA A 316 -6.74 -2.86 -5.00
CA ALA A 316 -6.12 -4.18 -5.05
C ALA A 316 -4.82 -4.20 -5.88
N LEU A 317 -3.99 -5.22 -5.62
CA LEU A 317 -2.83 -5.59 -6.43
C LEU A 317 -3.09 -6.95 -7.07
N GLU A 318 -2.84 -7.05 -8.38
CA GLU A 318 -2.72 -8.34 -9.04
C GLU A 318 -1.37 -8.96 -8.70
N VAL A 319 -1.38 -9.85 -7.70
CA VAL A 319 -0.16 -10.50 -7.19
C VAL A 319 0.18 -11.79 -7.92
N TRP A 320 -0.72 -12.26 -8.79
CA TRP A 320 -0.57 -13.46 -9.58
C TRP A 320 -1.25 -13.29 -10.95
N ASN A 321 -0.44 -13.14 -12.00
CA ASN A 321 -0.88 -12.93 -13.37
C ASN A 321 -0.50 -14.12 -14.25
N GLY A 322 -1.51 -14.88 -14.71
CA GLY A 322 -1.31 -16.02 -15.59
C GLY A 322 -0.38 -17.11 -15.01
N PRO A 323 0.55 -17.67 -15.80
CA PRO A 323 1.51 -18.65 -15.31
C PRO A 323 2.42 -18.08 -14.21
N TRP A 324 2.59 -18.82 -13.11
CA TRP A 324 3.41 -18.40 -11.97
C TRP A 324 4.87 -18.13 -12.35
N THR A 325 5.32 -16.89 -12.13
CA THR A 325 6.68 -16.41 -12.44
C THR A 325 7.36 -15.71 -11.25
N LEU A 326 8.60 -15.23 -11.47
CA LEU A 326 9.41 -14.56 -10.46
C LEU A 326 8.87 -13.16 -10.11
N ASP A 327 8.28 -12.47 -11.07
CA ASP A 327 7.63 -11.17 -10.86
C ASP A 327 6.36 -11.31 -10.02
N ASP A 328 5.58 -12.40 -10.15
CA ASP A 328 4.49 -12.69 -9.21
C ASP A 328 5.02 -12.91 -7.77
N ALA A 329 6.13 -13.64 -7.63
CA ALA A 329 6.77 -13.81 -6.32
C ALA A 329 7.22 -12.46 -5.72
N ALA A 330 7.72 -11.55 -6.56
CA ALA A 330 8.04 -10.19 -6.17
C ALA A 330 6.78 -9.39 -5.79
N ASN A 331 5.68 -9.52 -6.55
CA ASN A 331 4.40 -8.86 -6.27
C ASN A 331 3.85 -9.29 -4.90
N ILE A 332 3.90 -10.59 -4.56
CA ILE A 332 3.52 -11.08 -3.23
C ILE A 332 4.42 -10.51 -2.13
N ALA A 333 5.74 -10.43 -2.37
CA ALA A 333 6.66 -9.87 -1.39
C ALA A 333 6.39 -8.38 -1.13
N ALA A 334 6.17 -7.58 -2.19
CA ALA A 334 5.81 -6.18 -2.08
C ALA A 334 4.46 -5.99 -1.39
N TRP A 335 3.44 -6.75 -1.79
CA TRP A 335 2.13 -6.76 -1.14
C TRP A 335 2.24 -7.11 0.34
N HIS A 336 3.02 -8.13 0.70
CA HIS A 336 3.22 -8.49 2.10
C HIS A 336 3.85 -7.37 2.93
N VAL A 337 4.84 -6.65 2.38
CA VAL A 337 5.40 -5.45 3.01
C VAL A 337 4.32 -4.40 3.25
N MET A 338 3.42 -4.16 2.29
CA MET A 338 2.29 -3.24 2.47
C MET A 338 1.40 -3.64 3.65
N LEU A 339 1.10 -4.94 3.78
CA LEU A 339 0.34 -5.45 4.92
C LEU A 339 1.07 -5.23 6.25
N CYS A 340 2.39 -5.46 6.30
CA CYS A 340 3.22 -5.21 7.48
C CYS A 340 3.25 -3.73 7.87
N LEU A 341 3.11 -2.83 6.90
CA LEU A 341 2.95 -1.38 7.11
C LEU A 341 1.51 -0.97 7.49
N GLY A 342 0.59 -1.93 7.64
CA GLY A 342 -0.80 -1.69 7.99
C GLY A 342 -1.68 -1.21 6.84
N ARG A 343 -1.19 -1.26 5.59
CA ARG A 343 -2.00 -0.95 4.41
C ARG A 343 -2.91 -2.13 4.09
N ARG A 344 -4.17 -1.83 3.78
CA ARG A 344 -5.21 -2.83 3.50
C ARG A 344 -5.56 -2.89 2.02
N VAL A 345 -4.57 -3.19 1.21
CA VAL A 345 -4.73 -3.40 -0.24
C VAL A 345 -5.01 -4.88 -0.46
N ALA A 346 -6.07 -5.21 -1.21
CA ALA A 346 -6.40 -6.61 -1.49
C ALA A 346 -5.41 -7.23 -2.48
N ALA A 347 -5.18 -8.54 -2.37
CA ALA A 347 -4.53 -9.33 -3.41
C ALA A 347 -5.58 -9.99 -4.30
N VAL A 348 -5.35 -9.96 -5.61
CA VAL A 348 -6.11 -10.70 -6.63
C VAL A 348 -5.18 -11.49 -7.53
N GLY A 349 -5.72 -12.51 -8.19
CA GLY A 349 -5.01 -13.22 -9.26
C GLY A 349 -5.92 -13.52 -10.44
N ASN A 350 -5.43 -13.27 -11.66
CA ASN A 350 -6.20 -13.37 -12.90
C ASN A 350 -5.39 -14.04 -14.01
N SER A 351 -6.06 -14.52 -15.05
CA SER A 351 -5.40 -15.30 -16.10
C SER A 351 -4.68 -14.46 -17.15
N ASP A 352 -5.15 -13.24 -17.38
CA ASP A 352 -4.64 -12.34 -18.40
C ASP A 352 -4.55 -13.01 -19.78
N ALA A 353 -5.64 -13.69 -20.12
CA ALA A 353 -5.69 -14.59 -21.26
C ALA A 353 -5.86 -13.82 -22.57
N HIS A 354 -4.82 -13.87 -23.43
CA HIS A 354 -4.79 -13.21 -24.73
C HIS A 354 -5.04 -14.18 -25.89
N SER A 355 -4.51 -15.40 -25.82
CA SER A 355 -4.53 -16.36 -26.93
C SER A 355 -5.34 -17.63 -26.61
N PRO A 356 -5.73 -18.43 -27.62
CA PRO A 356 -6.35 -19.74 -27.41
C PRO A 356 -5.53 -20.69 -26.54
N ALA A 357 -4.21 -20.50 -26.46
CA ALA A 357 -3.30 -21.29 -25.63
C ALA A 357 -3.31 -20.86 -24.15
N ASP A 358 -3.69 -19.62 -23.85
CA ASP A 358 -3.79 -19.12 -22.48
C ASP A 358 -5.11 -19.61 -21.86
N ALA A 359 -5.03 -20.18 -20.66
CA ALA A 359 -6.19 -20.71 -19.96
C ALA A 359 -6.94 -19.59 -19.23
N VAL A 360 -8.13 -19.25 -19.71
CA VAL A 360 -9.08 -18.35 -19.00
C VAL A 360 -9.31 -18.87 -17.58
N GLY A 361 -9.27 -18.01 -16.57
CA GLY A 361 -9.51 -18.39 -15.18
C GLY A 361 -8.39 -19.17 -14.50
N ARG A 362 -7.15 -19.14 -15.03
CA ARG A 362 -5.97 -19.74 -14.37
C ARG A 362 -4.83 -18.72 -14.24
N PRO A 363 -4.66 -18.10 -13.06
CA PRO A 363 -5.49 -18.22 -11.85
C PRO A 363 -6.85 -17.50 -11.94
N HIS A 364 -7.69 -17.68 -10.93
CA HIS A 364 -8.89 -16.87 -10.72
C HIS A 364 -9.13 -16.58 -9.23
N ASN A 365 -10.03 -15.62 -8.98
CA ASN A 365 -10.45 -15.22 -7.64
C ASN A 365 -11.68 -16.00 -7.19
N VAL A 366 -11.72 -16.35 -5.91
CA VAL A 366 -12.90 -16.89 -5.23
C VAL A 366 -13.36 -15.87 -4.19
N VAL A 367 -14.52 -15.26 -4.43
CA VAL A 367 -15.01 -14.05 -3.76
C VAL A 367 -16.24 -14.37 -2.90
N ARG A 368 -16.24 -13.94 -1.64
CA ARG A 368 -17.37 -14.09 -0.72
C ARG A 368 -18.32 -12.89 -0.87
N ALA A 369 -19.41 -13.08 -1.61
CA ALA A 369 -20.38 -12.03 -1.91
C ALA A 369 -21.81 -12.44 -1.47
N ASP A 370 -22.64 -11.45 -1.15
CA ASP A 370 -24.04 -11.65 -0.74
C ASP A 370 -24.94 -12.11 -1.90
N SER A 371 -24.54 -11.79 -3.13
CA SER A 371 -25.23 -12.19 -4.37
C SER A 371 -24.27 -12.17 -5.55
N LEU A 372 -24.64 -12.79 -6.66
CA LEU A 372 -23.92 -12.70 -7.93
C LEU A 372 -24.32 -11.41 -8.68
N SER A 373 -23.85 -10.27 -8.16
CA SER A 373 -24.06 -8.94 -8.71
C SER A 373 -22.77 -8.13 -8.72
N THR A 374 -22.65 -7.18 -9.65
CA THR A 374 -21.44 -6.36 -9.79
C THR A 374 -21.11 -5.62 -8.49
N PRO A 375 -22.05 -4.91 -7.82
CA PRO A 375 -21.72 -4.23 -6.57
C PRO A 375 -21.24 -5.18 -5.46
N ALA A 376 -21.91 -6.34 -5.30
CA ALA A 376 -21.54 -7.28 -4.23
C ALA A 376 -20.18 -7.95 -4.48
N VAL A 377 -19.85 -8.25 -5.73
CA VAL A 377 -18.54 -8.80 -6.11
C VAL A 377 -17.43 -7.76 -5.90
N LEU A 378 -17.63 -6.53 -6.35
CA LEU A 378 -16.63 -5.47 -6.21
C LEU A 378 -16.43 -5.04 -4.75
N ASP A 379 -17.49 -4.96 -3.94
CA ASP A 379 -17.36 -4.66 -2.51
C ASP A 379 -16.60 -5.75 -1.74
N ALA A 380 -16.84 -7.01 -2.09
CA ALA A 380 -16.10 -8.13 -1.53
C ALA A 380 -14.62 -8.10 -1.93
N LEU A 381 -14.31 -7.83 -3.20
CA LEU A 381 -12.92 -7.67 -3.66
C LEU A 381 -12.22 -6.48 -2.99
N ARG A 382 -12.88 -5.31 -2.91
CA ARG A 382 -12.35 -4.09 -2.28
C ARG A 382 -11.98 -4.30 -0.82
N THR A 383 -12.75 -5.13 -0.11
CA THR A 383 -12.50 -5.47 1.29
C THR A 383 -11.61 -6.69 1.48
N GLY A 384 -11.13 -7.31 0.40
CA GLY A 384 -10.29 -8.50 0.46
C GLY A 384 -11.04 -9.76 0.91
N ARG A 385 -12.37 -9.82 0.77
CA ARG A 385 -13.18 -11.02 1.06
C ARG A 385 -13.03 -12.07 -0.04
N SER A 386 -11.80 -12.44 -0.34
CA SER A 386 -11.45 -13.32 -1.45
C SER A 386 -10.13 -14.05 -1.22
N TYR A 387 -9.90 -15.08 -2.03
CA TYR A 387 -8.61 -15.74 -2.20
C TYR A 387 -8.43 -16.10 -3.68
N ALA A 388 -7.19 -16.29 -4.15
CA ALA A 388 -6.90 -16.71 -5.52
C ALA A 388 -6.41 -18.15 -5.57
N VAL A 389 -6.72 -18.87 -6.65
CA VAL A 389 -6.34 -20.29 -6.85
C VAL A 389 -5.94 -20.58 -8.29
N GLU A 390 -5.08 -21.60 -8.49
CA GLU A 390 -4.64 -22.05 -9.81
C GLU A 390 -5.78 -22.64 -10.67
N SER A 391 -6.82 -23.20 -10.04
CA SER A 391 -7.91 -23.89 -10.75
C SER A 391 -9.14 -24.12 -9.88
N ALA A 392 -10.26 -24.50 -10.52
CA ALA A 392 -11.53 -24.76 -9.85
C ALA A 392 -11.49 -26.00 -8.94
N ALA A 393 -10.49 -26.87 -9.11
CA ALA A 393 -10.28 -28.03 -8.26
C ALA A 393 -9.85 -27.65 -6.84
N VAL A 394 -9.25 -26.47 -6.65
CA VAL A 394 -8.72 -26.02 -5.37
C VAL A 394 -9.78 -25.25 -4.58
N THR A 395 -9.92 -25.58 -3.30
CA THR A 395 -10.75 -24.84 -2.34
C THR A 395 -9.95 -24.50 -1.09
N VAL A 396 -10.16 -23.30 -0.57
CA VAL A 396 -9.56 -22.82 0.68
C VAL A 396 -10.67 -22.38 1.62
N ASP A 397 -10.67 -22.93 2.83
CA ASP A 397 -11.46 -22.45 3.96
C ASP A 397 -10.51 -21.94 5.03
N PHE A 398 -10.41 -20.62 5.14
CA PHE A 398 -9.49 -19.91 6.03
C PHE A 398 -10.28 -19.09 7.04
N THR A 399 -10.17 -19.42 8.32
CA THR A 399 -10.92 -18.75 9.39
C THR A 399 -10.06 -18.49 10.59
N ALA A 400 -10.24 -17.33 11.22
CA ALA A 400 -9.75 -17.02 12.55
C ALA A 400 -10.91 -16.96 13.54
N ARG A 401 -10.70 -17.44 14.76
CA ARG A 401 -11.72 -17.48 15.82
C ARG A 401 -11.16 -16.97 17.13
N ALA A 402 -11.94 -16.15 17.83
CA ALA A 402 -11.67 -15.72 19.20
C ALA A 402 -12.98 -15.78 20.00
N GLY A 403 -13.08 -16.73 20.93
CA GLY A 403 -14.35 -17.04 21.59
C GLY A 403 -15.45 -17.42 20.59
N ALA A 404 -16.55 -16.66 20.57
CA ALA A 404 -17.64 -16.85 19.62
C ALA A 404 -17.46 -16.09 18.29
N ALA A 405 -16.52 -15.15 18.22
CA ALA A 405 -16.28 -14.36 17.03
C ALA A 405 -15.49 -15.16 15.99
N VAL A 406 -15.83 -14.97 14.71
CA VAL A 406 -15.23 -15.64 13.56
C VAL A 406 -15.00 -14.61 12.47
N ALA A 407 -13.86 -14.69 11.81
CA ALA A 407 -13.56 -13.88 10.63
C ALA A 407 -12.84 -14.72 9.57
N GLY A 408 -13.17 -14.48 8.31
CA GLY A 408 -12.46 -15.01 7.14
C GLY A 408 -11.59 -13.96 6.44
N PRO A 409 -11.10 -14.26 5.23
CA PRO A 409 -10.35 -13.29 4.41
C PRO A 409 -11.08 -11.96 4.30
N GLY A 410 -10.35 -10.85 4.45
CA GLY A 410 -10.87 -9.48 4.35
C GLY A 410 -11.66 -9.00 5.56
N GLU A 411 -12.07 -9.90 6.46
CA GLU A 411 -12.85 -9.57 7.63
C GLU A 411 -11.96 -9.17 8.81
N GLU A 412 -12.53 -8.35 9.70
CA GLU A 412 -11.91 -7.97 10.95
C GLU A 412 -12.36 -8.91 12.07
N LEU A 413 -11.39 -9.40 12.82
CA LEU A 413 -11.58 -10.00 14.13
C LEU A 413 -10.93 -9.07 15.15
N PRO A 414 -11.66 -8.09 15.71
CA PRO A 414 -11.08 -7.18 16.69
C PRO A 414 -10.64 -7.96 17.93
N LEU A 415 -9.34 -8.03 18.17
CA LEU A 415 -8.78 -8.74 19.32
C LEU A 415 -8.31 -7.76 20.42
N SER A 416 -8.55 -8.15 21.66
CA SER A 416 -7.77 -7.68 22.80
C SER A 416 -6.37 -8.32 22.76
N PHE A 417 -5.41 -7.81 23.53
CA PHE A 417 -4.07 -8.40 23.55
C PHE A 417 -4.07 -9.87 24.03
N PHE A 418 -4.95 -10.21 24.98
CA PHE A 418 -4.96 -11.54 25.61
C PHE A 418 -5.90 -12.54 24.95
N ASP A 419 -6.63 -12.13 23.91
CA ASP A 419 -7.55 -13.03 23.23
C ASP A 419 -6.74 -14.11 22.52
N ALA A 420 -6.96 -15.37 22.87
CA ALA A 420 -6.42 -16.46 22.06
C ALA A 420 -7.15 -16.44 20.71
N VAL A 421 -6.37 -16.43 19.62
CA VAL A 421 -6.90 -16.52 18.26
C VAL A 421 -6.53 -17.87 17.67
N ASP A 422 -7.55 -18.65 17.31
CA ASP A 422 -7.40 -19.93 16.62
C ASP A 422 -7.59 -19.71 15.12
N VAL A 423 -6.50 -19.85 14.36
CA VAL A 423 -6.52 -19.79 12.90
C VAL A 423 -6.54 -21.21 12.35
N THR A 424 -7.52 -21.49 11.50
CA THR A 424 -7.68 -22.78 10.80
C THR A 424 -7.68 -22.54 9.31
N LEU A 425 -6.94 -23.39 8.60
CA LEU A 425 -6.88 -23.42 7.14
C LEU A 425 -7.12 -24.84 6.66
N ASN A 426 -8.23 -25.06 5.96
CA ASN A 426 -8.55 -26.30 5.28
C ASN A 426 -8.36 -26.12 3.77
N VAL A 427 -7.59 -27.01 3.16
CA VAL A 427 -7.30 -26.98 1.71
C VAL A 427 -7.74 -28.30 1.09
N THR A 428 -8.40 -28.24 -0.07
CA THR A 428 -8.67 -29.43 -0.90
C THR A 428 -8.25 -29.18 -2.34
N GLY A 429 -7.93 -30.25 -3.08
CA GLY A 429 -7.54 -30.19 -4.49
C GLY A 429 -6.08 -29.81 -4.76
N ALA A 430 -5.23 -29.80 -3.73
CA ALA A 430 -3.84 -29.34 -3.83
C ALA A 430 -2.82 -30.44 -3.44
N PRO A 431 -2.72 -31.54 -4.23
CA PRO A 431 -1.81 -32.64 -3.91
C PRO A 431 -0.34 -32.20 -3.91
N ASP A 432 0.46 -32.88 -3.10
CA ASP A 432 1.92 -32.71 -2.98
C ASP A 432 2.33 -31.25 -2.77
N SER A 433 1.60 -30.54 -1.89
CA SER A 433 1.78 -29.09 -1.68
C SER A 433 2.16 -28.78 -0.23
N ILE A 434 2.62 -27.57 0.03
CA ILE A 434 2.95 -27.05 1.36
C ILE A 434 2.01 -25.88 1.62
N VAL A 435 1.35 -25.92 2.77
CA VAL A 435 0.51 -24.83 3.28
C VAL A 435 1.34 -24.05 4.28
N THR A 436 1.39 -22.72 4.14
CA THR A 436 2.10 -21.81 5.04
C THR A 436 1.17 -20.69 5.52
N LEU A 437 1.25 -20.40 6.82
CA LEU A 437 0.56 -19.28 7.45
C LEU A 437 1.56 -18.14 7.69
N TYR A 438 1.21 -16.92 7.31
CA TYR A 438 2.02 -15.72 7.48
C TYR A 438 1.35 -14.69 8.38
N THR A 439 2.17 -14.00 9.16
CA THR A 439 1.86 -12.73 9.85
C THR A 439 2.93 -11.70 9.48
N GLU A 440 2.94 -10.51 10.07
CA GLU A 440 4.03 -9.55 9.89
C GLU A 440 5.40 -10.07 10.35
N TRP A 441 5.42 -11.12 11.16
CA TRP A 441 6.64 -11.78 11.66
C TRP A 441 7.17 -12.87 10.71
N GLY A 442 6.53 -13.06 9.55
CA GLY A 442 6.85 -14.11 8.59
C GLY A 442 6.01 -15.37 8.80
N ILE A 443 6.59 -16.54 8.48
CA ILE A 443 5.89 -17.83 8.54
C ILE A 443 5.70 -18.25 10.00
N MET A 444 4.44 -18.42 10.40
CA MET A 444 4.07 -18.83 11.75
C MET A 444 3.83 -20.33 11.89
N ALA A 445 3.36 -20.96 10.82
CA ALA A 445 3.09 -22.39 10.77
C ALA A 445 3.19 -22.89 9.34
N ALA A 446 3.55 -24.16 9.19
CA ALA A 446 3.57 -24.85 7.90
C ALA A 446 3.13 -26.31 8.06
N THR A 447 2.49 -26.86 7.04
CA THR A 447 2.19 -28.30 6.97
C THR A 447 2.17 -28.77 5.52
N CYS A 448 2.42 -30.06 5.30
CA CYS A 448 2.36 -30.67 3.98
C CYS A 448 0.95 -31.20 3.68
N ILE A 449 0.58 -31.14 2.40
CA ILE A 449 -0.56 -31.85 1.81
C ILE A 449 0.02 -33.02 1.02
N ASP A 450 -0.41 -34.23 1.35
CA ASP A 450 0.01 -35.44 0.65
C ASP A 450 -0.72 -35.62 -0.71
N GLY A 451 -0.52 -36.76 -1.36
CA GLY A 451 -1.14 -37.07 -2.64
C GLY A 451 -2.68 -37.10 -2.64
N SER A 452 -3.34 -37.07 -1.47
CA SER A 452 -4.80 -36.94 -1.38
C SER A 452 -5.31 -35.55 -1.79
N GLY A 453 -4.43 -34.54 -1.77
CA GLY A 453 -4.77 -33.15 -2.03
C GLY A 453 -5.62 -32.51 -0.93
N ARG A 454 -5.75 -33.12 0.25
CA ARG A 454 -6.46 -32.57 1.41
C ARG A 454 -5.51 -32.31 2.56
N GLY A 455 -5.54 -31.11 3.12
CA GLY A 455 -4.70 -30.73 4.25
C GLY A 455 -5.40 -29.77 5.20
N GLN A 456 -4.97 -29.78 6.46
CA GLN A 456 -5.41 -28.86 7.48
C GLN A 456 -4.21 -28.29 8.23
N LEU A 457 -4.16 -26.96 8.36
CA LEU A 457 -3.25 -26.25 9.24
C LEU A 457 -4.06 -25.63 10.37
N ARG A 458 -3.58 -25.78 11.60
CA ARG A 458 -4.10 -25.08 12.78
C ARG A 458 -2.96 -24.35 13.44
N TRP A 459 -3.21 -23.10 13.79
CA TRP A 459 -2.28 -22.27 14.54
C TRP A 459 -3.04 -21.49 15.59
N ARG A 460 -2.51 -21.46 16.81
CA ARG A 460 -3.04 -20.64 17.89
C ARG A 460 -2.07 -19.50 18.16
N GLY A 461 -2.55 -18.29 17.96
CA GLY A 461 -1.87 -17.05 18.29
C GLY A 461 -2.47 -16.36 19.51
N TRP A 462 -1.93 -15.18 19.81
CA TRP A 462 -2.36 -14.33 20.91
C TRP A 462 -2.63 -12.92 20.38
N GLY A 463 -3.86 -12.46 20.47
CA GLY A 463 -4.33 -11.09 20.33
C GLY A 463 -3.60 -10.20 19.34
N LYS A 464 -3.37 -8.95 19.76
CA LYS A 464 -2.62 -7.92 19.01
C LYS A 464 -1.12 -8.22 18.83
N ALA A 465 -0.65 -9.45 19.08
CA ALA A 465 0.72 -9.84 18.73
C ALA A 465 0.91 -9.98 17.22
N SER A 466 -0.18 -10.10 16.46
CA SER A 466 -0.15 -10.05 15.00
C SER A 466 -1.14 -9.01 14.47
N MET A 467 -0.78 -8.35 13.38
CA MET A 467 -1.66 -7.40 12.68
C MET A 467 -2.69 -8.12 11.82
N PHE A 468 -2.28 -9.23 11.21
CA PHE A 468 -3.11 -10.03 10.33
C PHE A 468 -2.60 -11.47 10.30
N ALA A 469 -3.44 -12.36 9.76
CA ALA A 469 -2.99 -13.67 9.31
C ALA A 469 -3.41 -13.86 7.86
N ARG A 470 -2.51 -14.38 7.02
CA ARG A 470 -2.80 -14.78 5.62
C ARG A 470 -2.14 -16.12 5.33
N ALA A 471 -2.51 -16.79 4.24
CA ALA A 471 -1.92 -18.07 3.90
C ALA A 471 -1.55 -18.20 2.43
N GLU A 472 -0.58 -19.08 2.18
CA GLU A 472 -0.18 -19.52 0.84
C GLU A 472 -0.19 -21.05 0.78
N VAL A 473 -0.49 -21.59 -0.39
CA VAL A 473 -0.32 -23.00 -0.72
C VAL A 473 0.62 -23.06 -1.91
N ARG A 474 1.75 -23.75 -1.75
CA ARG A 474 2.80 -23.82 -2.75
C ARG A 474 3.15 -25.27 -3.07
N ARG A 475 3.32 -25.58 -4.34
CA ARG A 475 3.79 -26.88 -4.79
C ARG A 475 5.30 -26.80 -5.00
N PRO A 476 6.13 -27.65 -4.36
CA PRO A 476 7.58 -27.65 -4.51
C PRO A 476 7.99 -28.32 -5.83
N ARG A 477 7.48 -27.78 -6.94
CA ARG A 477 7.82 -28.16 -8.31
C ARG A 477 8.22 -26.89 -9.06
N PRO A 478 9.29 -26.91 -9.85
CA PRO A 478 9.71 -25.73 -10.60
C PRO A 478 8.62 -25.18 -11.52
N ALA A 479 8.51 -23.85 -11.59
CA ALA A 479 7.83 -23.16 -12.67
C ALA A 479 8.85 -22.67 -13.71
N SER A 480 8.45 -21.78 -14.61
CA SER A 480 9.33 -21.25 -15.66
C SER A 480 10.53 -20.48 -15.10
N THR A 481 10.35 -19.74 -14.00
CA THR A 481 11.39 -18.87 -13.41
C THR A 481 11.53 -19.02 -11.89
N THR A 482 10.82 -19.95 -11.26
CA THR A 482 10.82 -20.18 -9.80
C THR A 482 11.02 -21.66 -9.47
N LEU A 483 11.45 -21.96 -8.24
CA LEU A 483 11.64 -23.34 -7.76
C LEU A 483 10.36 -24.02 -7.29
N ASP A 484 9.28 -23.26 -7.13
CA ASP A 484 7.96 -23.69 -6.70
C ASP A 484 6.87 -23.08 -7.60
N GLN A 485 5.64 -23.56 -7.41
CA GLN A 485 4.43 -23.03 -8.04
C GLN A 485 3.45 -22.57 -6.96
N LEU A 486 2.83 -21.41 -7.15
CA LEU A 486 1.69 -21.01 -6.31
C LEU A 486 0.45 -21.82 -6.69
N VAL A 487 -0.27 -22.30 -5.69
CA VAL A 487 -1.52 -23.08 -5.84
C VAL A 487 -2.71 -22.27 -5.32
N ALA A 488 -2.52 -21.59 -4.19
CA ALA A 488 -3.51 -20.68 -3.62
C ALA A 488 -2.87 -19.59 -2.75
N ILE A 489 -3.52 -18.44 -2.66
CA ILE A 489 -3.17 -17.35 -1.75
C ILE A 489 -4.43 -16.70 -1.20
N THR A 490 -4.48 -16.44 0.11
CA THR A 490 -5.63 -15.76 0.74
C THR A 490 -5.34 -14.29 0.96
N ASN A 491 -6.37 -13.45 0.85
CA ASN A 491 -6.33 -12.16 1.55
C ASN A 491 -6.27 -12.37 3.08
N PRO A 492 -5.85 -11.34 3.85
CA PRO A 492 -5.63 -11.49 5.28
C PRO A 492 -6.94 -11.48 6.06
N VAL A 493 -6.98 -12.20 7.18
CA VAL A 493 -7.87 -11.87 8.30
C VAL A 493 -7.19 -10.81 9.15
N TRP A 494 -7.91 -9.73 9.48
CA TRP A 494 -7.35 -8.59 10.21
C TRP A 494 -7.61 -8.70 11.71
N PHE A 495 -6.59 -8.53 12.54
CA PHE A 495 -6.71 -8.62 14.01
C PHE A 495 -6.85 -7.25 14.69
N TYR A 496 -6.91 -6.19 13.88
CA TYR A 496 -7.18 -4.80 14.30
C TYR A 496 -8.27 -4.19 13.42
N SER A 497 -8.79 -3.02 13.79
CA SER A 497 -9.82 -2.33 13.00
C SER A 497 -9.22 -1.34 12.00
N ALA A 498 -9.78 -1.24 10.79
CA ALA A 498 -9.41 -0.26 9.77
C ALA A 498 -9.55 1.19 10.28
N ARG A 499 -10.43 1.41 11.26
CA ARG A 499 -10.63 2.70 11.94
C ARG A 499 -9.60 3.02 13.01
N LEU A 500 -8.75 2.05 13.36
CA LEU A 500 -7.69 2.19 14.36
C LEU A 500 -6.42 1.47 13.85
N PRO A 501 -5.80 1.95 12.75
CA PRO A 501 -4.55 1.36 12.28
C PRO A 501 -3.48 1.48 13.39
N PRO A 502 -2.62 0.47 13.56
CA PRO A 502 -1.55 0.53 14.56
C PRO A 502 -0.57 1.69 14.31
N TYR A 503 -0.59 2.30 13.11
CA TYR A 503 0.29 3.38 12.67
C TYR A 503 -0.38 4.42 11.77
N ASP A 504 -1.62 4.85 12.01
CA ASP A 504 -2.27 5.84 11.13
C ASP A 504 -1.47 7.16 11.02
N VAL A 505 -0.83 7.37 9.87
CA VAL A 505 0.19 8.38 9.57
C VAL A 505 -0.41 9.68 9.01
N GLU A 506 -1.72 9.75 8.75
CA GLU A 506 -2.20 10.72 7.75
C GLU A 506 -2.85 11.99 8.28
N ARG A 507 -3.04 12.14 9.60
CA ARG A 507 -3.13 13.42 10.36
C ARG A 507 -3.63 13.15 11.76
N ARG A 508 -2.84 13.50 12.78
CA ARG A 508 -3.27 13.45 14.17
C ARG A 508 -3.00 14.77 14.85
N VAL A 509 -3.98 15.25 15.60
CA VAL A 509 -3.87 16.48 16.39
C VAL A 509 -3.18 16.14 17.71
N LEU A 510 -2.09 16.84 18.02
CA LEU A 510 -1.45 16.78 19.33
C LEU A 510 -2.28 17.56 20.34
N PHE A 511 -2.60 16.92 21.46
CA PHE A 511 -3.28 17.53 22.59
C PHE A 511 -2.38 17.58 23.81
N HIS A 512 -2.58 18.58 24.68
CA HIS A 512 -1.90 18.67 25.96
C HIS A 512 -2.90 18.92 27.11
N THR A 513 -2.53 18.45 28.31
CA THR A 513 -3.21 18.71 29.59
C THR A 513 -2.17 18.77 30.71
N GLU A 514 -2.54 19.37 31.83
CA GLU A 514 -1.69 19.58 32.99
C GLU A 514 -2.34 18.98 34.23
N ARG A 515 -1.54 18.25 35.01
CA ARG A 515 -1.91 17.83 36.36
C ARG A 515 -1.28 18.77 37.36
N ARG A 516 -2.12 19.38 38.19
CA ARG A 516 -1.69 20.27 39.28
C ARG A 516 -1.18 19.45 40.49
N PRO A 517 -0.41 20.05 41.41
CA PRO A 517 0.06 19.37 42.61
C PRO A 517 -1.07 18.84 43.50
N ASP A 518 -2.24 19.51 43.49
CA ASP A 518 -3.46 19.06 44.20
C ASP A 518 -4.12 17.81 43.58
N GLY A 519 -3.62 17.35 42.43
CA GLY A 519 -4.11 16.18 41.70
C GLY A 519 -5.23 16.44 40.70
N SER A 520 -5.69 17.68 40.57
CA SER A 520 -6.65 18.08 39.54
C SER A 520 -6.01 18.15 38.14
N TRP A 521 -6.81 17.88 37.11
CA TRP A 521 -6.41 18.02 35.71
C TRP A 521 -6.96 19.32 35.11
N SER A 522 -6.19 19.95 34.22
CA SER A 522 -6.71 20.97 33.31
C SER A 522 -7.46 20.33 32.14
N GLY A 523 -8.30 21.10 31.45
CA GLY A 523 -8.96 20.61 30.24
C GLY A 523 -7.95 20.35 29.13
N MET A 524 -8.08 19.20 28.44
CA MET A 524 -7.23 18.83 27.32
C MET A 524 -7.49 19.72 26.09
N ARG A 525 -6.43 20.25 25.46
CA ARG A 525 -6.49 21.25 24.38
C ARG A 525 -5.54 20.90 23.23
N PRO A 526 -5.86 21.22 21.97
CA PRO A 526 -4.96 21.01 20.84
C PRO A 526 -3.77 21.97 20.86
N LEU A 527 -2.61 21.51 20.41
CA LEU A 527 -1.40 22.29 20.23
C LEU A 527 -1.35 22.91 18.81
N PRO A 528 -1.28 24.25 18.67
CA PRO A 528 -1.01 24.95 17.41
C PRO A 528 0.12 24.35 16.56
N GLY A 529 -0.05 24.41 15.24
CA GLY A 529 0.88 23.84 14.26
C GLY A 529 2.00 24.78 13.83
N ALA A 530 2.90 24.26 13.01
CA ALA A 530 3.93 25.08 12.37
C ALA A 530 3.29 26.05 11.37
N VAL A 531 3.83 27.28 11.28
CA VAL A 531 3.52 28.27 10.23
C VAL A 531 2.01 28.47 9.99
N GLY A 532 1.28 28.93 11.01
CA GLY A 532 -0.13 29.31 10.86
C GLY A 532 -1.13 28.16 10.75
N ALA A 533 -0.69 26.90 10.80
CA ALA A 533 -1.58 25.75 10.90
C ALA A 533 -2.31 25.71 12.25
N ALA A 534 -3.60 25.37 12.23
CA ALA A 534 -4.44 25.32 13.43
C ALA A 534 -3.95 24.31 14.49
N SER A 535 -3.26 23.25 14.05
CA SER A 535 -2.66 22.25 14.93
C SER A 535 -1.42 21.60 14.31
N PHE A 536 -0.51 21.11 15.14
CA PHE A 536 0.62 20.31 14.66
C PHE A 536 0.12 18.92 14.24
N ALA A 537 0.32 18.57 12.97
CA ALA A 537 0.11 17.22 12.46
C ALA A 537 1.37 16.40 12.75
N GLY A 538 1.28 15.46 13.67
CA GLY A 538 2.43 14.67 14.10
C GLY A 538 2.10 13.20 14.28
N VAL A 539 3.08 12.34 14.02
CA VAL A 539 2.98 10.88 14.17
C VAL A 539 3.59 10.41 15.48
N GLN A 540 4.48 11.22 16.07
CA GLN A 540 5.10 10.98 17.37
C GLN A 540 5.41 12.29 18.10
N SER A 541 5.36 12.28 19.43
CA SER A 541 5.86 13.35 20.30
C SER A 541 6.80 12.85 21.41
N ALA A 542 7.57 13.78 21.99
CA ALA A 542 8.33 13.63 23.23
C ALA A 542 8.41 14.97 23.97
N VAL A 543 8.57 14.95 25.30
CA VAL A 543 8.52 16.16 26.13
C VAL A 543 9.52 16.14 27.27
N ALA A 544 10.10 17.30 27.59
CA ALA A 544 10.99 17.48 28.75
C ALA A 544 10.62 18.74 29.53
N GLY A 545 10.49 18.60 30.85
CA GLY A 545 10.23 19.71 31.77
C GLY A 545 11.53 20.39 32.18
N MET A 546 11.61 21.70 31.96
CA MET A 546 12.80 22.50 32.21
C MET A 546 12.81 23.07 33.63
N ALA A 547 14.01 23.40 34.13
CA ALA A 547 14.20 24.04 35.42
C ALA A 547 13.57 25.45 35.50
N ASP A 548 13.41 26.13 34.36
CA ASP A 548 12.79 27.46 34.28
C ASP A 548 11.24 27.42 34.20
N GLY A 549 10.65 26.23 34.38
CA GLY A 549 9.19 26.02 34.30
C GLY A 549 8.64 25.94 32.88
N SER A 550 9.48 25.93 31.84
CA SER A 550 9.04 25.63 30.48
C SER A 550 9.02 24.12 30.18
N VAL A 551 8.30 23.72 29.14
CA VAL A 551 8.33 22.36 28.59
C VAL A 551 8.84 22.43 27.16
N VAL A 552 9.94 21.73 26.86
CA VAL A 552 10.41 21.55 25.49
C VAL A 552 9.71 20.33 24.90
N MET A 553 9.17 20.46 23.69
CA MET A 553 8.45 19.40 23.00
C MET A 553 9.12 19.08 21.67
N LEU A 554 9.21 17.80 21.37
CA LEU A 554 9.56 17.27 20.06
C LEU A 554 8.30 16.75 19.36
N GLY A 555 8.25 16.92 18.04
CA GLY A 555 7.23 16.35 17.17
C GLY A 555 7.87 15.77 15.91
N ILE A 556 7.48 14.56 15.52
CA ILE A 556 7.82 13.98 14.22
C ILE A 556 6.62 14.22 13.30
N ALA A 557 6.84 14.97 12.22
CA ALA A 557 5.82 15.26 11.22
C ALA A 557 5.65 14.08 10.24
N PRO A 558 4.57 14.03 9.43
CA PRO A 558 4.33 12.94 8.47
C PRO A 558 5.42 12.76 7.41
N ASP A 559 6.23 13.80 7.15
CA ASP A 559 7.42 13.72 6.30
C ASP A 559 8.63 13.06 7.00
N ASN A 560 8.44 12.50 8.19
CA ASN A 560 9.45 12.02 9.13
C ASN A 560 10.46 13.08 9.58
N GLY A 561 10.16 14.37 9.37
CA GLY A 561 10.98 15.47 9.85
C GLY A 561 10.85 15.66 11.36
N LEU A 562 11.97 15.92 12.04
CA LEU A 562 11.99 16.24 13.47
C LEU A 562 11.79 17.75 13.69
N TRP A 563 10.83 18.09 14.55
CA TRP A 563 10.49 19.46 14.92
C TRP A 563 10.59 19.64 16.44
N LEU A 564 10.89 20.86 16.86
CA LEU A 564 11.02 21.26 18.25
C LEU A 564 10.22 22.54 18.51
N THR A 565 9.54 22.61 19.65
CA THR A 565 8.95 23.84 20.20
C THR A 565 9.13 23.89 21.73
N SER A 566 8.75 25.01 22.35
CA SER A 566 8.68 25.17 23.79
C SER A 566 7.35 25.78 24.23
N VAL A 567 6.89 25.38 25.41
CA VAL A 567 5.66 25.86 26.06
C VAL A 567 6.01 26.44 27.42
N ARG A 568 5.45 27.61 27.77
CA ARG A 568 5.54 28.16 29.12
C ARG A 568 4.16 28.61 29.60
N GLY A 569 3.64 27.96 30.65
CA GLY A 569 2.30 28.20 31.17
C GLY A 569 1.18 27.99 30.13
N ALA A 570 0.00 28.55 30.39
CA ALA A 570 -1.22 28.24 29.64
C ALA A 570 -1.38 28.96 28.27
N ALA A 571 -0.45 29.83 27.83
CA ALA A 571 -0.75 30.73 26.70
C ALA A 571 0.40 31.15 25.75
N ALA A 572 1.62 30.59 25.84
CA ALA A 572 2.68 30.94 24.89
C ALA A 572 3.41 29.70 24.37
N LEU A 573 3.03 29.28 23.16
CA LEU A 573 3.81 28.33 22.36
C LEU A 573 4.87 29.10 21.57
N GLY A 574 6.11 28.64 21.64
CA GLY A 574 7.14 29.05 20.70
C GLY A 574 6.81 28.57 19.28
N PRO A 575 7.36 29.20 18.23
CA PRO A 575 7.24 28.68 16.88
C PRO A 575 7.92 27.31 16.78
N TRP A 576 7.31 26.38 16.03
CA TRP A 576 7.96 25.12 15.69
C TRP A 576 9.19 25.37 14.82
N GLN A 577 10.34 24.83 15.24
CA GLN A 577 11.60 24.86 14.50
C GLN A 577 11.94 23.45 14.04
N ARG A 578 12.26 23.30 12.75
CA ARG A 578 12.78 22.04 12.23
C ARG A 578 14.21 21.80 12.74
N VAL A 579 14.45 20.61 13.28
CA VAL A 579 15.76 20.22 13.81
C VAL A 579 16.59 19.64 12.67
N ALA A 580 17.74 20.26 12.39
CA ALA A 580 18.68 19.75 11.39
C ALA A 580 19.36 18.47 11.87
N GLY A 581 19.70 17.60 10.92
CA GLY A 581 20.42 16.35 11.19
C GLY A 581 21.91 16.51 11.41
N PRO A 582 22.65 15.38 11.37
CA PRO A 582 24.10 15.37 11.31
C PRO A 582 24.60 16.29 10.19
N ASP A 583 25.71 16.98 10.45
CA ASP A 583 26.35 17.93 9.52
C ASP A 583 25.44 19.08 9.03
N GLY A 584 24.36 19.38 9.76
CA GLY A 584 23.41 20.44 9.41
C GLY A 584 22.41 20.05 8.32
N SER A 585 22.27 18.76 8.01
CA SER A 585 21.36 18.27 6.96
C SER A 585 19.91 18.68 7.20
N THR A 586 19.29 19.30 6.20
CA THR A 586 17.86 19.60 6.18
C THR A 586 17.01 18.40 5.73
N GLY A 587 17.62 17.32 5.24
CA GLY A 587 16.93 16.09 4.82
C GLY A 587 16.81 15.02 5.90
N PHE A 588 17.11 15.33 7.16
CA PHE A 588 17.13 14.36 8.24
C PHE A 588 15.74 13.82 8.56
N THR A 589 15.57 12.51 8.39
CA THR A 589 14.33 11.79 8.67
C THR A 589 14.53 10.82 9.82
N VAL A 590 13.57 10.80 10.74
CA VAL A 590 13.64 10.04 11.98
C VAL A 590 12.41 9.16 12.15
N ARG A 591 12.62 7.96 12.71
CA ARG A 591 11.54 7.03 13.04
C ARG A 591 11.01 7.24 14.47
N GLU A 592 11.89 7.65 15.38
CA GLU A 592 11.59 7.80 16.81
C GLU A 592 12.54 8.87 17.39
N ALA A 593 12.05 9.68 18.33
CA ALA A 593 12.87 10.62 19.08
C ALA A 593 12.38 10.77 20.52
N ASP A 594 13.31 11.05 21.43
CA ASP A 594 13.02 11.37 22.83
C ASP A 594 13.96 12.45 23.39
N ILE A 595 13.57 13.07 24.50
CA ILE A 595 14.26 14.21 25.08
C ILE A 595 14.28 14.17 26.61
N ALA A 596 15.42 14.54 27.22
CA ALA A 596 15.55 14.68 28.66
C ALA A 596 16.22 16.00 29.04
N ALA A 597 15.67 16.71 30.02
CA ALA A 597 16.22 17.95 30.55
C ALA A 597 17.17 17.68 31.72
N PHE A 598 18.33 18.34 31.72
CA PHE A 598 19.30 18.30 32.81
C PHE A 598 19.07 19.43 33.82
N PRO A 599 19.55 19.28 35.06
CA PRO A 599 19.46 20.33 36.08
C PRO A 599 20.16 21.66 35.70
N ASP A 600 21.12 21.63 34.77
CA ASP A 600 21.85 22.80 34.30
C ASP A 600 21.10 23.63 33.23
N GLY A 601 19.87 23.24 32.89
CA GLY A 601 19.05 23.90 31.88
C GLY A 601 19.32 23.45 30.43
N THR A 602 20.21 22.48 30.21
CA THR A 602 20.39 21.84 28.90
C THR A 602 19.40 20.69 28.69
N CYS A 603 19.25 20.21 27.45
CA CYS A 603 18.49 18.97 27.16
C CYS A 603 19.29 18.03 26.27
N GLN A 604 19.26 16.73 26.56
CA GLN A 604 19.71 15.70 25.62
C GLN A 604 18.54 15.30 24.71
N ILE A 605 18.71 15.48 23.41
CA ILE A 605 17.84 14.90 22.38
C ILE A 605 18.50 13.63 21.88
N VAL A 606 17.71 12.57 21.73
CA VAL A 606 18.08 11.34 21.04
C VAL A 606 17.08 11.07 19.93
N ALA A 607 17.56 10.66 18.77
CA ALA A 607 16.71 10.37 17.62
C ALA A 607 17.25 9.16 16.87
N THR A 608 16.36 8.23 16.55
CA THR A 608 16.68 7.10 15.68
C THR A 608 16.31 7.46 14.26
N ALA A 609 17.28 7.41 13.36
CA ALA A 609 17.07 7.68 11.94
C ALA A 609 16.38 6.49 11.23
N MET A 610 15.91 6.72 10.01
CA MET A 610 15.23 5.69 9.22
C MET A 610 16.12 4.49 8.87
N ASP A 611 17.44 4.60 8.96
CA ASP A 611 18.41 3.51 8.77
C ASP A 611 18.65 2.68 10.05
N GLY A 612 18.07 3.07 11.19
CA GLY A 612 18.27 2.43 12.49
C GLY A 612 19.46 2.97 13.29
N THR A 613 20.18 3.96 12.78
CA THR A 613 21.24 4.64 13.52
C THR A 613 20.64 5.57 14.58
N THR A 614 21.10 5.46 15.83
CA THR A 614 20.71 6.39 16.89
C THR A 614 21.69 7.55 16.98
N TYR A 615 21.17 8.76 16.88
CA TYR A 615 21.89 10.00 17.03
C TYR A 615 21.52 10.70 18.34
N HIS A 616 22.44 11.53 18.84
CA HIS A 616 22.22 12.36 20.00
C HIS A 616 22.79 13.76 19.81
N GLN A 617 22.14 14.77 20.39
CA GLN A 617 22.67 16.12 20.52
C GLN A 617 22.21 16.79 21.81
N GLN A 618 23.01 17.72 22.35
CA GLN A 618 22.63 18.48 23.53
C GLN A 618 22.17 19.87 23.12
N ARG A 619 20.89 20.18 23.36
CA ARG A 619 20.35 21.54 23.28
C ARG A 619 20.94 22.35 24.42
N ARG A 620 21.58 23.47 24.10
CA ARG A 620 22.14 24.41 25.08
C ARG A 620 21.04 25.15 25.84
N ALA A 621 21.36 25.73 27.00
CA ALA A 621 20.42 26.51 27.79
C ALA A 621 19.89 27.74 27.04
N ASP A 622 20.69 28.33 26.14
CA ASP A 622 20.29 29.41 25.24
C ASP A 622 19.39 28.97 24.05
N GLY A 623 19.14 27.67 23.92
CA GLY A 623 18.36 27.06 22.84
C GLY A 623 19.16 26.63 21.61
N GLY A 624 20.48 26.87 21.57
CA GLY A 624 21.33 26.47 20.46
C GLY A 624 21.38 24.95 20.26
N LEU A 625 21.36 24.53 18.99
CA LEU A 625 21.41 23.14 18.54
C LEU A 625 22.72 22.90 17.77
N PRO A 626 23.77 22.36 18.40
CA PRO A 626 25.09 22.23 17.78
C PRO A 626 25.21 21.09 16.74
N GLY A 627 24.16 20.30 16.55
CA GLY A 627 24.10 19.20 15.58
C GLY A 627 24.25 17.80 16.20
N PHE A 628 23.74 16.81 15.48
CA PHE A 628 23.70 15.40 15.89
C PHE A 628 25.02 14.67 15.72
N ARG A 629 25.27 13.70 16.62
CA ARG A 629 26.37 12.74 16.57
C ARG A 629 25.83 11.34 16.81
N ALA A 630 26.41 10.32 16.18
CA ALA A 630 25.96 8.94 16.40
C ALA A 630 26.25 8.51 17.85
N VAL A 631 25.31 7.79 18.46
CA VAL A 631 25.52 7.10 19.74
C VAL A 631 26.37 5.86 19.45
N PRO A 632 27.53 5.69 20.11
CA PRO A 632 28.40 4.54 19.87
C PRO A 632 27.65 3.20 20.01
N GLY A 633 27.87 2.29 19.06
CA GLY A 633 27.30 0.92 19.08
C GLY A 633 25.83 0.81 18.65
N ALA A 634 25.15 1.92 18.34
CA ALA A 634 23.78 1.94 17.83
C ALA A 634 23.73 2.44 16.38
N THR A 635 24.42 1.74 15.48
CA THR A 635 24.50 2.04 14.04
C THR A 635 23.88 0.92 13.21
N ALA A 636 23.50 1.19 11.96
CA ALA A 636 23.01 0.14 11.04
C ALA A 636 23.98 -1.05 10.91
N THR A 637 25.29 -0.79 11.01
CA THR A 637 26.36 -1.80 10.92
C THR A 637 26.56 -2.64 12.18
N SER A 638 25.90 -2.29 13.30
CA SER A 638 26.03 -3.02 14.58
C SER A 638 25.26 -4.35 14.62
N GLY A 639 24.50 -4.67 13.56
CA GLY A 639 23.77 -5.93 13.42
C GLY A 639 22.44 -6.02 14.17
N TRP A 640 22.12 -5.04 15.03
CA TRP A 640 20.88 -5.04 15.80
C TRP A 640 20.07 -3.74 15.76
N GLY A 641 20.57 -2.61 15.23
CA GLY A 641 19.86 -1.35 14.89
C GLY A 641 18.70 -0.86 15.80
N ALA A 642 18.63 0.42 16.16
CA ALA A 642 17.54 0.87 17.03
C ALA A 642 16.18 0.98 16.29
N THR A 643 15.10 0.57 16.94
CA THR A 643 13.71 0.77 16.48
C THR A 643 12.96 1.77 17.36
N LYS A 644 13.28 1.82 18.66
CA LYS A 644 12.74 2.77 19.63
C LYS A 644 13.82 3.30 20.56
N VAL A 645 13.60 4.47 21.16
CA VAL A 645 14.50 5.09 22.14
C VAL A 645 13.69 5.77 23.25
N ALA A 646 14.20 5.71 24.49
CA ALA A 646 13.78 6.59 25.56
C ALA A 646 14.94 7.00 26.45
N ILE A 647 14.97 8.25 26.88
CA ILE A 647 16.08 8.83 27.64
C ILE A 647 15.60 9.52 28.92
N THR A 648 16.40 9.43 29.97
CA THR A 648 16.23 10.30 31.14
C THR A 648 17.55 10.90 31.58
N ALA A 649 17.50 12.15 32.04
CA ALA A 649 18.58 12.77 32.77
C ALA A 649 18.53 12.32 34.24
N MET A 650 19.70 12.30 34.87
CA MET A 650 19.89 11.96 36.27
C MET A 650 20.32 13.22 37.05
N PRO A 651 20.08 13.27 38.37
CA PRO A 651 20.47 14.43 39.20
C PRO A 651 21.97 14.78 39.17
N ASP A 652 22.84 13.80 38.89
CA ASP A 652 24.29 13.97 38.82
C ASP A 652 24.80 14.52 37.48
N GLY A 653 23.89 14.80 36.53
CA GLY A 653 24.22 15.26 35.18
C GLY A 653 24.58 14.15 34.20
N SER A 654 24.45 12.87 34.59
CA SER A 654 24.47 11.73 33.67
C SER A 654 23.09 11.50 33.03
N ALA A 655 23.00 10.65 32.02
CA ALA A 655 21.73 10.21 31.44
C ALA A 655 21.71 8.70 31.21
N GLN A 656 20.52 8.12 31.25
CA GLN A 656 20.29 6.71 30.90
C GLN A 656 19.44 6.62 29.65
N LEU A 657 19.83 5.73 28.75
CA LEU A 657 19.17 5.52 27.47
C LEU A 657 18.71 4.06 27.38
N LEU A 658 17.44 3.88 26.99
CA LEU A 658 16.86 2.61 26.59
C LEU A 658 16.65 2.59 25.08
N SER A 659 16.76 1.41 24.49
CA SER A 659 16.41 1.20 23.09
C SER A 659 15.87 -0.21 22.86
N TYR A 660 14.96 -0.36 21.89
CA TYR A 660 14.69 -1.67 21.31
C TYR A 660 15.52 -1.85 20.04
N GLY A 661 16.06 -3.04 19.87
CA GLY A 661 16.70 -3.44 18.62
C GLY A 661 15.73 -3.85 17.52
N THR A 662 16.23 -3.96 16.29
CA THR A 662 15.61 -4.73 15.21
C THR A 662 15.53 -6.22 15.54
N ASP A 663 16.32 -6.70 16.50
CA ASP A 663 16.21 -8.05 17.07
C ASP A 663 15.11 -8.16 18.15
N GLY A 664 14.39 -7.07 18.44
CA GLY A 664 13.31 -7.03 19.43
C GLY A 664 13.75 -6.97 20.89
N ALA A 665 15.05 -7.03 21.18
CA ALA A 665 15.57 -7.00 22.55
C ALA A 665 15.65 -5.57 23.10
N MET A 666 15.38 -5.39 24.40
CA MET A 666 15.62 -4.13 25.11
C MET A 666 17.09 -4.02 25.51
N TYR A 667 17.69 -2.88 25.17
CA TYR A 667 19.05 -2.51 25.49
C TYR A 667 19.08 -1.27 26.39
N HIS A 668 20.13 -1.17 27.19
CA HIS A 668 20.42 -0.05 28.07
C HIS A 668 21.87 0.40 27.91
N CYS A 669 22.09 1.71 27.93
CA CYS A 669 23.42 2.30 28.09
C CYS A 669 23.35 3.59 28.93
N VAL A 670 24.51 4.08 29.36
CA VAL A 670 24.66 5.28 30.19
C VAL A 670 25.51 6.30 29.47
N ARG A 671 25.05 7.54 29.44
CA ARG A 671 25.86 8.71 29.12
C ARG A 671 26.38 9.32 30.43
N GLY A 672 27.69 9.28 30.64
CA GLY A 672 28.34 9.96 31.77
C GLY A 672 28.20 11.49 31.68
N ARG A 673 28.51 12.17 32.79
CA ARG A 673 28.48 13.64 32.89
C ARG A 673 29.39 14.34 31.86
N SER A 674 30.50 13.72 31.50
CA SER A 674 31.43 14.19 30.46
C SER A 674 30.90 14.02 29.03
N GLY A 675 29.75 13.34 28.86
CA GLY A 675 29.18 13.00 27.56
C GLY A 675 29.70 11.69 26.95
N THR A 676 30.55 10.94 27.67
CA THR A 676 31.00 9.61 27.24
C THR A 676 29.89 8.57 27.41
N TRP A 677 29.81 7.60 26.49
CA TRP A 677 28.79 6.55 26.51
C TRP A 677 29.40 5.20 26.94
N THR A 678 28.69 4.45 27.78
CA THR A 678 29.02 3.06 28.07
C THR A 678 28.60 2.16 26.89
N PRO A 679 29.17 0.95 26.76
CA PRO A 679 28.63 -0.07 25.87
C PRO A 679 27.16 -0.39 26.20
N TRP A 680 26.43 -0.86 25.19
CA TRP A 680 25.06 -1.33 25.33
C TRP A 680 25.02 -2.70 26.01
N GLY A 681 24.10 -2.86 26.95
CA GLY A 681 23.79 -4.14 27.59
C GLY A 681 22.33 -4.52 27.37
N ARG A 682 22.06 -5.81 27.09
CA ARG A 682 20.69 -6.33 27.05
C ARG A 682 20.08 -6.38 28.44
N LEU A 683 18.82 -5.98 28.56
CA LEU A 683 18.06 -6.11 29.80
C LEU A 683 17.27 -7.42 29.80
N ALA A 684 17.41 -8.19 30.88
CA ALA A 684 16.62 -9.40 31.12
C ALA A 684 15.13 -9.08 31.25
N GLY A 685 14.29 -10.01 30.81
CA GLY A 685 12.84 -9.87 30.82
C GLY A 685 12.18 -10.32 32.11
N HIS A 686 10.85 -10.29 32.12
CA HIS A 686 10.05 -10.78 33.25
C HIS A 686 10.13 -12.32 33.37
N ASN A 687 10.00 -12.85 34.59
CA ASN A 687 9.98 -14.29 34.89
C ASN A 687 11.15 -15.11 34.30
N GLY A 688 12.37 -14.54 34.31
CA GLY A 688 13.57 -15.24 33.85
C GLY A 688 13.77 -15.26 32.34
N ALA A 689 12.97 -14.51 31.58
CA ALA A 689 13.21 -14.32 30.16
C ALA A 689 14.59 -13.68 29.92
N ALA A 690 15.32 -14.18 28.91
CA ALA A 690 16.68 -13.73 28.62
C ALA A 690 16.74 -12.24 28.21
N THR A 691 15.67 -11.72 27.61
CA THR A 691 15.53 -10.30 27.30
C THR A 691 14.09 -9.82 27.50
N PHE A 692 13.93 -8.53 27.83
CA PHE A 692 12.64 -7.86 27.73
C PHE A 692 12.39 -7.41 26.30
N ALA A 693 11.22 -7.71 25.76
CA ALA A 693 10.79 -7.32 24.42
C ALA A 693 9.38 -6.75 24.48
N GLY A 694 9.04 -5.83 23.58
CA GLY A 694 7.68 -5.32 23.44
C GLY A 694 7.58 -4.00 22.67
N PRO A 695 6.37 -3.44 22.55
CA PRO A 695 6.12 -2.33 21.63
C PRO A 695 6.40 -0.93 22.22
N ALA A 696 6.58 -0.79 23.54
CA ALA A 696 6.81 0.52 24.14
C ALA A 696 7.79 0.46 25.31
N LEU A 697 8.54 1.54 25.47
CA LEU A 697 9.47 1.77 26.57
C LEU A 697 9.45 3.25 26.98
N ALA A 698 9.67 3.50 28.27
CA ALA A 698 9.79 4.82 28.86
C ALA A 698 10.68 4.71 30.11
N ILE A 699 11.40 5.78 30.44
CA ILE A 699 12.32 5.80 31.60
C ILE A 699 12.29 7.18 32.24
N THR A 700 12.43 7.23 33.56
CA THR A 700 12.62 8.49 34.28
C THR A 700 13.64 8.35 35.41
N GLY A 701 14.38 9.42 35.67
CA GLY A 701 15.34 9.55 36.74
C GLY A 701 14.63 10.05 37.99
N MET A 702 15.05 9.54 39.14
CA MET A 702 14.48 9.86 40.44
C MET A 702 15.45 10.73 41.26
N PRO A 703 14.96 11.57 42.19
CA PRO A 703 15.81 12.42 43.04
C PRO A 703 16.83 11.64 43.89
N ASP A 704 16.55 10.37 44.20
CA ASP A 704 17.43 9.49 44.97
C ASP A 704 18.59 8.87 44.14
N GLY A 705 18.70 9.24 42.86
CA GLY A 705 19.69 8.72 41.93
C GLY A 705 19.31 7.38 41.29
N SER A 706 18.14 6.81 41.60
CA SER A 706 17.60 5.65 40.88
C SER A 706 16.96 6.06 39.55
N SER A 707 16.70 5.10 38.67
CA SER A 707 15.82 5.30 37.52
C SER A 707 14.70 4.26 37.49
N GLN A 708 13.52 4.70 37.10
CA GLN A 708 12.33 3.88 36.96
C GLN A 708 12.07 3.65 35.48
N VAL A 709 12.11 2.38 35.07
CA VAL A 709 11.74 1.93 33.73
C VAL A 709 10.28 1.51 33.73
N LEU A 710 9.58 1.85 32.65
CA LEU A 710 8.26 1.40 32.30
C LEU A 710 8.31 0.85 30.87
N ALA A 711 7.70 -0.31 30.63
CA ALA A 711 7.67 -0.93 29.31
C ALA A 711 6.34 -1.65 29.09
N ILE A 712 5.92 -1.78 27.84
CA ILE A 712 4.84 -2.71 27.49
C ILE A 712 5.51 -3.97 26.98
N GLY A 713 5.18 -5.13 27.55
CA GLY A 713 5.69 -6.42 27.07
C GLY A 713 5.05 -6.83 25.75
N ILE A 714 5.62 -7.84 25.08
CA ILE A 714 4.96 -8.54 23.95
C ILE A 714 3.65 -9.25 24.35
N ASP A 715 3.22 -9.16 25.61
CA ASP A 715 1.94 -9.59 26.15
C ASP A 715 0.97 -8.42 26.38
N GLY A 716 1.32 -7.20 25.94
CA GLY A 716 0.48 -6.01 26.07
C GLY A 716 0.33 -5.50 27.51
N ILE A 717 1.02 -6.10 28.48
CA ILE A 717 1.00 -5.70 29.88
C ILE A 717 2.05 -4.60 30.11
N VAL A 718 1.68 -3.61 30.92
CA VAL A 718 2.61 -2.64 31.47
C VAL A 718 3.48 -3.33 32.52
N TYR A 719 4.79 -3.26 32.34
CA TYR A 719 5.80 -3.68 33.29
C TYR A 719 6.64 -2.51 33.76
N HIS A 720 7.16 -2.61 34.98
CA HIS A 720 8.06 -1.64 35.53
C HIS A 720 9.24 -2.32 36.23
N GLN A 721 10.40 -1.68 36.23
CA GLN A 721 11.54 -2.08 37.06
C GLN A 721 12.37 -0.86 37.46
N LEU A 722 13.17 -0.99 38.50
CA LEU A 722 14.00 0.07 39.02
C LEU A 722 15.47 -0.31 38.83
N ARG A 723 16.27 0.66 38.35
CA ARG A 723 17.73 0.62 38.45
C ARG A 723 18.13 1.40 39.68
N ARG A 724 18.78 0.74 40.62
CA ARG A 724 19.31 1.38 41.83
C ARG A 724 20.51 2.27 41.50
N PRO A 725 20.88 3.21 42.39
CA PRO A 725 22.07 4.03 42.21
C PRO A 725 23.36 3.20 42.06
N ASP A 726 23.43 2.02 42.69
CA ASP A 726 24.53 1.06 42.55
C ASP A 726 24.58 0.34 41.19
N GLY A 727 23.58 0.55 40.34
CA GLY A 727 23.45 -0.04 39.01
C GLY A 727 22.73 -1.40 38.95
N SER A 728 22.34 -1.97 40.08
CA SER A 728 21.56 -3.20 40.13
C SER A 728 20.11 -2.97 39.70
N TRP A 729 19.50 -3.99 39.10
CA TRP A 729 18.11 -3.97 38.65
C TRP A 729 17.19 -4.76 39.59
N THR A 730 15.96 -4.28 39.81
CA THR A 730 14.97 -4.99 40.64
C THR A 730 14.22 -6.10 39.91
N GLY A 731 14.33 -6.15 38.57
CA GLY A 731 13.58 -7.02 37.67
C GLY A 731 12.17 -6.49 37.38
N PHE A 732 11.66 -6.81 36.18
CA PHE A 732 10.33 -6.39 35.72
C PHE A 732 9.20 -7.01 36.54
N ARG A 733 8.20 -6.18 36.87
CA ARG A 733 6.98 -6.53 37.60
C ARG A 733 5.80 -5.74 37.01
N ALA A 734 4.60 -6.30 37.04
CA ALA A 734 3.41 -5.60 36.55
C ALA A 734 2.75 -4.80 37.69
N PRO A 735 2.36 -3.53 37.46
CA PRO A 735 1.46 -2.82 38.36
C PRO A 735 0.02 -3.33 38.18
N ARG A 736 -0.81 -3.12 39.20
CA ARG A 736 -2.24 -3.49 39.15
C ARG A 736 -2.97 -2.66 38.10
N GLY A 737 -3.88 -3.28 37.35
CA GLY A 737 -4.73 -2.59 36.38
C GLY A 737 -5.91 -1.83 37.00
N VAL A 738 -6.79 -1.30 36.16
CA VAL A 738 -8.00 -0.57 36.60
C VAL A 738 -8.94 -1.50 37.37
N THR A 739 -9.36 -2.59 36.72
CA THR A 739 -10.24 -3.63 37.29
C THR A 739 -9.59 -5.01 37.30
N THR A 740 -8.36 -5.10 36.78
CA THR A 740 -7.62 -6.35 36.52
C THR A 740 -6.36 -6.45 37.40
N ALA A 741 -5.80 -7.66 37.48
CA ALA A 741 -4.56 -7.91 38.22
C ALA A 741 -3.36 -7.15 37.61
N THR A 742 -3.39 -6.86 36.31
CA THR A 742 -2.34 -6.16 35.56
C THR A 742 -2.93 -5.08 34.67
N MET A 743 -2.16 -4.05 34.33
CA MET A 743 -2.58 -2.99 33.39
C MET A 743 -2.22 -3.39 31.95
N GLY A 744 -3.22 -3.49 31.07
CA GLY A 744 -3.00 -3.62 29.62
C GLY A 744 -2.99 -2.26 28.93
N ALA A 745 -2.03 -2.02 28.03
CA ALA A 745 -1.88 -0.73 27.37
C ALA A 745 -1.34 -0.86 25.94
N SER A 746 -1.55 0.18 25.12
CA SER A 746 -0.96 0.34 23.78
C SER A 746 0.13 1.42 23.73
N ALA A 747 0.11 2.38 24.64
CA ALA A 747 1.15 3.39 24.80
C ALA A 747 1.34 3.77 26.27
N ILE A 748 2.54 4.23 26.63
CA ILE A 748 2.91 4.58 28.01
C ILE A 748 3.80 5.81 28.06
N GLY A 749 3.83 6.47 29.23
CA GLY A 749 4.79 7.50 29.59
C GLY A 749 5.02 7.51 31.10
N ILE A 750 6.20 7.96 31.54
CA ILE A 750 6.56 8.07 32.95
C ILE A 750 7.39 9.33 33.23
N ALA A 751 7.12 10.01 34.35
CA ALA A 751 7.89 11.16 34.81
C ALA A 751 8.08 11.13 36.32
N GLY A 752 9.33 11.25 36.79
CA GLY A 752 9.68 11.41 38.19
C GLY A 752 9.45 12.84 38.65
N THR A 753 8.84 13.01 39.82
CA THR A 753 8.58 14.32 40.43
C THR A 753 9.57 14.60 41.57
N PRO A 754 9.79 15.88 41.94
CA PRO A 754 10.73 16.25 42.99
C PRO A 754 10.46 15.63 44.36
N ASP A 755 9.21 15.25 44.65
CA ASP A 755 8.80 14.57 45.88
C ASP A 755 9.21 13.07 45.93
N GLY A 756 9.86 12.57 44.88
CA GLY A 756 10.28 11.17 44.77
C GLY A 756 9.20 10.22 44.25
N SER A 757 8.02 10.73 43.85
CA SER A 757 7.00 9.92 43.18
C SER A 757 7.27 9.79 41.67
N ALA A 758 6.70 8.76 41.03
CA ALA A 758 6.69 8.63 39.58
C ALA A 758 5.26 8.64 39.06
N GLN A 759 4.98 9.57 38.16
CA GLN A 759 3.70 9.76 37.50
C GLN A 759 3.69 8.91 36.23
N VAL A 760 2.73 7.99 36.12
CA VAL A 760 2.58 7.06 35.00
C VAL A 760 1.33 7.41 34.23
N VAL A 761 1.44 7.43 32.91
CA VAL A 761 0.30 7.51 31.99
C VAL A 761 0.31 6.33 31.04
N ALA A 762 -0.87 5.83 30.71
CA ALA A 762 -1.05 4.72 29.79
C ALA A 762 -2.28 4.96 28.91
N VAL A 763 -2.16 4.68 27.63
CA VAL A 763 -3.33 4.47 26.76
C VAL A 763 -3.77 3.03 26.98
N GLY A 764 -4.91 2.85 27.65
CA GLY A 764 -5.48 1.54 27.91
C GLY A 764 -5.90 0.86 26.61
N LEU A 765 -6.09 -0.46 26.65
CA LEU A 765 -6.61 -1.20 25.49
C LEU A 765 -8.02 -0.78 25.08
N ASP A 766 -8.71 -0.01 25.92
CA ASP A 766 -10.00 0.65 25.65
C ASP A 766 -9.87 1.99 24.92
N GLY A 767 -8.65 2.38 24.53
CA GLY A 767 -8.34 3.63 23.85
C GLY A 767 -8.30 4.86 24.76
N ARG A 768 -8.61 4.73 26.05
CA ARG A 768 -8.65 5.86 27.00
C ARG A 768 -7.28 6.12 27.60
N VAL A 769 -7.06 7.36 28.03
CA VAL A 769 -5.84 7.75 28.76
C VAL A 769 -6.07 7.59 30.27
N TRP A 770 -5.21 6.80 30.89
CA TRP A 770 -5.22 6.48 32.31
C TRP A 770 -3.95 7.01 32.99
N HIS A 771 -4.07 7.40 34.25
CA HIS A 771 -3.01 7.94 35.08
C HIS A 771 -2.84 7.13 36.36
N ASN A 772 -1.60 6.97 36.82
CA ASN A 772 -1.25 6.24 38.01
C ASN A 772 -0.02 6.83 38.70
N VAL A 773 0.15 6.60 40.00
CA VAL A 773 1.28 7.14 40.77
C VAL A 773 1.98 6.02 41.51
N ARG A 774 3.29 5.90 41.29
CA ARG A 774 4.19 5.17 42.18
C ARG A 774 4.70 6.15 43.24
N ARG A 775 4.37 5.91 44.50
CA ARG A 775 4.84 6.73 45.63
C ARG A 775 6.33 6.48 45.93
N PRO A 776 6.99 7.37 46.68
CA PRO A 776 8.39 7.19 47.08
C PRO A 776 8.64 5.88 47.84
N ASP A 777 7.67 5.42 48.62
CA ASP A 777 7.71 4.14 49.35
C ASP A 777 7.57 2.90 48.45
N GLY A 778 7.36 3.10 47.14
CA GLY A 778 7.16 2.06 46.14
C GLY A 778 5.74 1.53 46.02
N SER A 779 4.80 2.00 46.85
CA SER A 779 3.38 1.69 46.70
C SER A 779 2.78 2.38 45.48
N TRP A 780 1.73 1.79 44.92
CA TRP A 780 1.05 2.33 43.74
C TRP A 780 -0.37 2.80 44.10
N THR A 781 -0.84 3.87 43.47
CA THR A 781 -2.28 4.18 43.45
C THR A 781 -3.01 3.22 42.50
N PRO A 782 -4.34 3.24 42.44
CA PRO A 782 -5.08 2.68 41.30
C PRO A 782 -4.92 3.57 40.05
N PHE A 783 -5.18 3.01 38.86
CA PHE A 783 -5.28 3.81 37.64
C PHE A 783 -6.57 4.66 37.68
N GLY A 784 -6.40 5.98 37.67
CA GLY A 784 -7.46 6.97 37.54
C GLY A 784 -7.56 7.49 36.10
N ARG A 785 -8.74 7.92 35.70
CA ARG A 785 -8.97 8.41 34.33
C ARG A 785 -8.44 9.83 34.14
N ILE A 786 -7.87 10.12 32.97
CA ILE A 786 -7.61 11.49 32.51
C ILE A 786 -8.79 11.92 31.60
N PRO A 787 -9.49 13.04 31.88
CA PRO A 787 -10.58 13.52 31.05
C PRO A 787 -10.12 13.94 29.64
N GLY A 788 -10.94 13.66 28.62
CA GLY A 788 -10.73 14.12 27.25
C GLY A 788 -11.05 15.61 27.02
N PRO A 789 -10.86 16.12 25.79
CA PRO A 789 -11.15 17.51 25.42
C PRO A 789 -12.58 17.92 25.78
N ASN A 790 -12.74 19.11 26.37
CA ASN A 790 -14.04 19.63 26.86
C ASN A 790 -14.78 18.72 27.86
N GLY A 791 -14.07 17.82 28.53
CA GLY A 791 -14.66 16.81 29.42
C GLY A 791 -15.49 15.76 28.67
N ARG A 792 -15.37 15.69 27.33
CA ARG A 792 -16.00 14.66 26.51
C ARG A 792 -15.14 13.42 26.46
N ASP A 793 -15.83 12.30 26.29
CA ASP A 793 -15.26 10.97 26.29
C ASP A 793 -16.06 10.04 25.37
N PRO A 794 -15.42 9.07 24.69
CA PRO A 794 -14.00 8.73 24.75
C PRO A 794 -13.10 9.69 23.97
N PHE A 795 -11.87 9.93 24.46
CA PHE A 795 -10.76 10.49 23.67
C PHE A 795 -9.81 9.36 23.29
N PRO A 796 -9.93 8.79 22.07
CA PRO A 796 -9.07 7.71 21.63
C PRO A 796 -7.67 8.27 21.34
N ALA A 797 -6.68 7.87 22.13
CA ALA A 797 -5.29 8.30 21.95
C ALA A 797 -4.47 7.18 21.30
N GLY A 798 -3.60 7.53 20.35
CA GLY A 798 -2.64 6.60 19.75
C GLY A 798 -1.26 6.62 20.42
N GLN A 799 -0.91 7.73 21.09
CA GLN A 799 0.35 7.91 21.81
C GLN A 799 0.13 8.81 23.04
N VAL A 800 0.95 8.62 24.08
CA VAL A 800 0.99 9.49 25.26
C VAL A 800 2.42 9.70 25.75
N ARG A 801 2.72 10.89 26.27
CA ARG A 801 3.98 11.28 26.92
C ARG A 801 3.69 12.16 28.13
N ILE A 802 4.60 12.17 29.10
CA ILE A 802 4.49 12.98 30.32
C ILE A 802 5.85 13.55 30.71
N ALA A 803 5.87 14.79 31.20
CA ALA A 803 7.02 15.43 31.84
C ALA A 803 6.61 16.05 33.17
N ALA A 804 7.54 16.12 34.12
CA ALA A 804 7.36 16.81 35.40
C ALA A 804 8.13 18.12 35.42
N LEU A 805 7.56 19.12 36.11
CA LEU A 805 8.21 20.39 36.41
C LEU A 805 8.65 20.43 37.88
N HIS A 806 9.54 21.38 38.19
CA HIS A 806 10.13 21.55 39.53
C HIS A 806 9.09 21.95 40.61
N ASP A 807 7.97 22.54 40.20
CA ASP A 807 6.86 22.91 41.09
C ASP A 807 5.91 21.73 41.40
N GLY A 808 6.21 20.53 40.89
CA GLY A 808 5.42 19.32 41.08
C GLY A 808 4.23 19.18 40.12
N THR A 809 4.04 20.13 39.19
CA THR A 809 3.08 19.95 38.09
C THR A 809 3.62 18.92 37.09
N THR A 810 2.71 18.26 36.37
CA THR A 810 3.09 17.40 35.23
C THR A 810 2.30 17.76 33.99
N HIS A 811 2.98 17.75 32.85
CA HIS A 811 2.42 18.00 31.55
C HIS A 811 2.28 16.69 30.79
N VAL A 812 1.08 16.38 30.33
CA VAL A 812 0.79 15.23 29.49
C VAL A 812 0.51 15.70 28.08
N VAL A 813 1.14 15.03 27.11
CA VAL A 813 0.83 15.18 25.69
C VAL A 813 0.27 13.87 25.18
N ALA A 814 -0.80 13.95 24.40
CA ALA A 814 -1.42 12.79 23.76
C ALA A 814 -1.66 13.09 22.28
N ILE A 815 -1.51 12.08 21.43
CA ILE A 815 -1.83 12.17 20.02
C ILE A 815 -3.17 11.47 19.80
N SER A 816 -4.14 12.16 19.21
CA SER A 816 -5.45 11.60 18.82
C SER A 816 -5.27 10.40 17.88
N ALA A 817 -6.12 9.39 18.02
CA ALA A 817 -6.18 8.25 17.11
C ALA A 817 -7.15 8.49 15.94
N ASP A 818 -7.92 9.57 15.97
CA ASP A 818 -8.86 10.05 14.97
C ASP A 818 -8.48 11.45 14.45
N THR A 819 -9.09 11.85 13.32
CA THR A 819 -8.86 13.14 12.66
C THR A 819 -9.78 14.26 13.17
N THR A 820 -10.66 13.99 14.14
CA THR A 820 -11.76 14.88 14.58
C THR A 820 -11.53 15.55 15.92
#